data_AF-A0A453F7L0-F1
#
_entry.id   AF-A0A453F7L0-F1
#
_cell.length_a   1.000
_cell.length_b   1.000
_cell.length_c   1.000
_cell.angle_alpha   90.00
_cell.angle_beta   90.00
_cell.angle_gamma   90.00
#
_symmetry.space_group_name_H-M   'P 1'
#
loop_
_entity.id
_entity.type
_entity.pdbx_description
1 polymer ?
#
loop_
_entity_poly.entity_id
_entity_poly.type
_entity_poly.pdbx_seq_one_letter_code
_entity_poly.pdbx_strand_id
1 'polypeptide(L)'
;PYSQWRADQDLMDWLGAFFGFQRDNVRNQREHLVLLLANAQMRLSSADFSDTLEPRIARSLRRKLLRNYTSWCGFLGRRPNVYVPDADPRADLLFAGLHLLVWGEAANLRFVPECICYIYHHMALELHRILEGYIDTTTGQPANPAVHGENAFLARVVTPIYGVIRSEVESSRNGTAPHAAWRNYDDINEYFWRRDVFDRLGWPMEQSRQFFRTPPEHGRVRKTGFVEVRSFWNIYRSFDRLWVMLVLYLQAAAIVAWDGETWPWQNLRGNQHREAQVRVLTVFITWAALRFLQSLLDIGTQLRRAFRDGRMLAVRMVLKAIVAAAWVVAFAVLYKGIWSQRDSDRGWSRGTDSRIMKFLYAAAAFLIPEVLATVLFIIPWVRNALEKTNWKICYALTWWFQSRSFVGRGLREGTFDNVKYSIFWVLLLAVKFAFSYFLQIRPLVKPTKEIYRLSKVTYAWHEFFGQSNRFAVFILWLPVVLIYLMDIQIWYAIFSSMAGAFVGLFAHLGEIRDMKQLRLRFQFFASAMSFNIMPEEQHVNERTFLPNRLRNFWQRLQLRYGFSRSFRKIESNQVEARRFALIWNEIITKFREEDIVSDLEVELLELPPELWNVRVIRWPCFLLCNELSLALGQAKEVQGPDRRLWTKICKNDYRRCAVIEVYDSTKYMLLEIIKERTEEHGIVTQLFREFDESMNLDKFTVEYKMSVLQNVHAKLVALLSLLLKPNKDITKIVNALQTLYDVVIRDFQAEKRSMEQLRNEGLAQSRPTSLLFVDTVVLPDEENATFYKQVRRMHTILTSRDSMVNVPKNLEARRRIAFFSNSLFMNIPRATQVEKMMAFSVLTPYYNEEVLYNKDQLYKERMKMGYQYYTI
;
A
#
# COMPACT_ATOMS: atom_id res chain seq x y z
N PRO A 1 -15.57 -29.33 -38.64
CA PRO A 1 -16.42 -28.19 -38.21
C PRO A 1 -17.89 -28.49 -38.48
N TYR A 2 -18.79 -28.13 -37.58
CA TYR A 2 -20.24 -28.38 -37.75
C TYR A 2 -20.94 -27.30 -38.61
N SER A 3 -20.23 -26.22 -38.97
CA SER A 3 -20.68 -25.16 -39.89
C SER A 3 -19.71 -24.99 -41.06
N GLN A 4 -20.24 -24.64 -42.24
CA GLN A 4 -19.45 -24.32 -43.42
C GLN A 4 -18.68 -23.00 -43.20
N TRP A 5 -17.39 -23.02 -43.52
CA TRP A 5 -16.51 -21.84 -43.41
C TRP A 5 -16.90 -20.78 -44.43
N ARG A 6 -17.02 -19.52 -43.99
CA ARG A 6 -17.31 -18.37 -44.86
C ARG A 6 -16.13 -17.39 -44.87
N ALA A 7 -15.96 -16.64 -45.97
CA ALA A 7 -14.81 -15.76 -46.15
C ALA A 7 -14.74 -14.58 -45.17
N ASP A 8 -15.86 -14.24 -44.53
CA ASP A 8 -16.00 -13.21 -43.48
C ASP A 8 -15.63 -13.70 -42.08
N GLN A 9 -15.34 -15.00 -41.90
CA GLN A 9 -15.05 -15.59 -40.59
C GLN A 9 -13.58 -15.49 -40.20
N ASP A 10 -13.33 -15.18 -38.93
CA ASP A 10 -11.98 -15.04 -38.37
C ASP A 10 -11.55 -16.23 -37.50
N LEU A 11 -10.33 -16.19 -36.96
CA LEU A 11 -9.77 -17.25 -36.11
C LEU A 11 -10.66 -17.57 -34.89
N MET A 12 -11.41 -16.60 -34.36
CA MET A 12 -12.30 -16.80 -33.21
C MET A 12 -13.60 -17.49 -33.64
N ASP A 13 -14.16 -17.15 -34.81
CA ASP A 13 -15.28 -17.88 -35.40
C ASP A 13 -14.91 -19.33 -35.69
N TRP A 14 -13.68 -19.57 -36.14
CA TRP A 14 -13.14 -20.91 -36.36
C TRP A 14 -13.12 -21.74 -35.07
N LEU A 15 -12.56 -21.19 -33.99
CA LEU A 15 -12.56 -21.85 -32.69
C LEU A 15 -13.99 -22.09 -32.16
N GLY A 16 -14.88 -21.12 -32.32
CA GLY A 16 -16.31 -21.24 -31.99
C GLY A 16 -17.00 -22.39 -32.73
N ALA A 17 -16.76 -22.50 -34.03
CA ALA A 17 -17.33 -23.50 -34.92
C ALA A 17 -16.74 -24.91 -34.78
N PHE A 18 -15.54 -25.06 -34.21
CA PHE A 18 -14.97 -26.38 -33.93
C PHE A 18 -15.36 -26.89 -32.54
N PHE A 19 -15.25 -26.05 -31.52
CA PHE A 19 -15.45 -26.46 -30.12
C PHE A 19 -16.86 -26.21 -29.56
N GLY A 20 -17.74 -25.57 -30.33
CA GLY A 20 -19.15 -25.39 -29.95
C GLY A 20 -19.37 -24.33 -28.87
N PHE A 21 -18.64 -23.21 -28.94
CA PHE A 21 -18.84 -22.06 -28.05
C PHE A 21 -20.06 -21.21 -28.46
N GLN A 22 -20.64 -20.49 -27.50
CA GLN A 22 -21.74 -19.57 -27.76
C GLN A 22 -21.31 -18.39 -28.64
N ARG A 23 -22.17 -17.97 -29.57
CA ARG A 23 -21.87 -16.89 -30.53
C ARG A 23 -21.55 -15.56 -29.84
N ASP A 24 -22.28 -15.22 -28.78
CA ASP A 24 -22.05 -13.98 -28.04
C ASP A 24 -20.75 -14.03 -27.22
N ASN A 25 -20.38 -15.19 -26.68
CA ASN A 25 -19.09 -15.38 -26.03
C ASN A 25 -17.93 -15.18 -27.03
N VAL A 26 -18.05 -15.71 -28.25
CA VAL A 26 -17.06 -15.51 -29.31
C VAL A 26 -16.90 -14.03 -29.65
N ARG A 27 -18.00 -13.30 -29.83
CA ARG A 27 -17.97 -11.85 -30.11
C ARG A 27 -17.31 -11.05 -28.98
N ASN A 28 -17.69 -11.32 -27.74
CA ASN A 28 -17.14 -10.62 -26.57
C ASN A 28 -15.65 -10.91 -26.37
N GLN A 29 -15.23 -12.17 -26.50
CA GLN A 29 -13.82 -12.52 -26.36
C GLN A 29 -12.96 -12.07 -27.55
N ARG A 30 -13.54 -11.93 -28.75
CA ARG A 30 -12.88 -11.30 -29.89
C ARG A 30 -12.53 -9.85 -29.57
N GLU A 31 -13.51 -9.05 -29.16
CA GLU A 31 -13.28 -7.64 -28.79
C GLU A 31 -12.24 -7.54 -27.68
N HIS A 32 -12.36 -8.36 -26.64
CA HIS A 32 -11.41 -8.40 -25.53
C HIS A 32 -9.98 -8.75 -25.99
N LEU A 33 -9.81 -9.74 -26.87
CA LEU A 33 -8.50 -10.11 -27.43
C LEU A 33 -7.90 -8.96 -28.25
N VAL A 34 -8.70 -8.32 -29.10
CA VAL A 34 -8.27 -7.16 -29.91
C VAL A 34 -7.81 -6.03 -29.00
N LEU A 35 -8.56 -5.69 -27.95
CA LEU A 35 -8.17 -4.66 -26.98
C LEU A 35 -6.88 -5.02 -26.24
N LEU A 36 -6.68 -6.29 -25.88
CA LEU A 36 -5.44 -6.74 -25.23
C LEU A 36 -4.22 -6.61 -26.15
N LEU A 37 -4.38 -6.93 -27.43
CA LEU A 37 -3.32 -6.81 -28.44
C LEU A 37 -3.01 -5.35 -28.76
N ALA A 38 -4.03 -4.52 -29.00
CA ALA A 38 -3.87 -3.09 -29.25
C ALA A 38 -3.16 -2.40 -28.08
N ASN A 39 -3.60 -2.65 -26.85
CA ASN A 39 -2.96 -2.12 -25.64
C ASN A 39 -1.52 -2.59 -25.46
N ALA A 40 -1.17 -3.80 -25.91
CA ALA A 40 0.18 -4.31 -25.83
C ALA A 40 1.08 -3.72 -26.93
N GLN A 41 0.54 -3.54 -28.14
CA GLN A 41 1.22 -2.88 -29.26
C GLN A 41 1.55 -1.42 -28.92
N MET A 42 0.60 -0.66 -28.37
CA MET A 42 0.80 0.74 -27.99
C MET A 42 1.91 0.94 -26.93
N ARG A 43 2.27 -0.09 -26.17
CA ARG A 43 3.33 -0.02 -25.14
C ARG A 43 4.73 -0.32 -25.68
N LEU A 44 4.87 -0.89 -26.86
CA LEU A 44 6.16 -1.08 -27.52
C LEU A 44 6.57 0.25 -28.13
N SER A 45 7.62 0.86 -27.59
CA SER A 45 7.99 2.27 -27.79
C SER A 45 8.58 2.61 -29.17
N SER A 46 7.99 2.12 -30.27
CA SER A 46 8.36 2.52 -31.63
C SER A 46 7.40 3.59 -32.15
N ALA A 47 7.97 4.72 -32.60
CA ALA A 47 7.27 5.82 -33.27
C ALA A 47 6.60 5.41 -34.60
N ASP A 48 6.76 4.16 -35.02
CA ASP A 48 6.16 3.60 -36.22
C ASP A 48 4.92 2.78 -35.84
N PHE A 49 3.74 3.38 -36.03
CA PHE A 49 2.47 2.66 -36.06
C PHE A 49 2.45 1.75 -37.28
N SER A 50 3.07 0.58 -37.20
CA SER A 50 2.90 -0.44 -38.22
C SER A 50 1.49 -1.03 -38.11
N ASP A 51 0.78 -1.13 -39.23
CA ASP A 51 -0.50 -1.85 -39.34
C ASP A 51 -0.36 -3.37 -39.09
N THR A 52 0.87 -3.87 -38.91
CA THR A 52 1.16 -5.28 -38.65
C THR A 52 1.41 -5.54 -37.16
N LEU A 53 0.75 -6.57 -36.63
CA LEU A 53 0.93 -7.01 -35.25
C LEU A 53 2.35 -7.58 -35.04
N GLU A 54 3.09 -7.07 -34.06
CA GLU A 54 4.41 -7.62 -33.75
C GLU A 54 4.28 -9.04 -33.16
N PRO A 55 4.91 -10.08 -33.73
CA PRO A 55 4.76 -11.47 -33.26
C PRO A 55 5.14 -11.69 -31.78
N ARG A 56 6.04 -10.85 -31.25
CA ARG A 56 6.44 -10.89 -29.84
C ARG A 56 5.29 -10.58 -28.89
N ILE A 57 4.31 -9.78 -29.31
CA ILE A 57 3.13 -9.43 -28.52
C ILE A 57 2.22 -10.63 -28.35
N ALA A 58 1.88 -11.31 -29.45
CA ALA A 58 1.04 -12.51 -29.42
C ALA A 58 1.66 -13.58 -28.50
N ARG A 59 2.97 -13.79 -28.63
CA ARG A 59 3.75 -14.69 -27.75
C ARG A 59 3.73 -14.27 -26.29
N SER A 60 3.93 -12.97 -26.01
CA SER A 60 3.91 -12.42 -24.65
C SER A 60 2.52 -12.57 -24.00
N LEU A 61 1.47 -12.26 -24.76
CA LEU A 61 0.07 -12.38 -24.33
C LEU A 61 -0.26 -13.84 -24.00
N ARG A 62 0.04 -14.78 -24.90
CA ARG A 62 -0.18 -16.21 -24.64
C ARG A 62 0.58 -16.69 -23.41
N ARG A 63 1.87 -16.37 -23.28
CA ARG A 63 2.68 -16.75 -22.10
C ARG A 63 2.10 -16.17 -20.81
N LYS A 64 1.55 -14.95 -20.86
CA LYS A 64 0.92 -14.30 -19.71
C LYS A 64 -0.39 -15.00 -19.32
N LEU A 65 -1.28 -15.25 -20.28
CA LEU A 65 -2.57 -15.93 -20.05
C LEU A 65 -2.37 -17.38 -19.56
N LEU A 66 -1.47 -18.12 -20.21
CA LEU A 66 -1.24 -19.54 -19.93
C LEU A 66 -0.22 -19.81 -18.81
N ARG A 67 0.19 -18.78 -18.06
CA ARG A 67 1.17 -18.92 -16.98
C ARG A 67 0.69 -19.91 -15.91
N ASN A 68 -0.59 -19.79 -15.52
CA ASN A 68 -1.18 -20.68 -14.52
C ASN A 68 -1.26 -22.13 -15.04
N TYR A 69 -1.77 -22.30 -16.26
CA TYR A 69 -1.82 -23.60 -16.94
C TYR A 69 -0.45 -24.30 -17.02
N THR A 70 0.59 -23.56 -17.41
CA THR A 70 1.96 -24.11 -17.51
C THR A 70 2.50 -24.54 -16.13
N SER A 71 2.24 -23.73 -15.10
CA SER A 71 2.58 -24.05 -13.71
C SER A 71 1.84 -25.30 -13.21
N TRP A 72 0.53 -25.40 -13.50
CA TRP A 72 -0.31 -26.54 -13.15
C TRP A 72 0.15 -27.83 -13.84
N CYS A 73 0.44 -27.80 -15.14
CA CYS A 73 1.01 -28.94 -15.87
C CYS A 73 2.33 -29.40 -15.24
N GLY A 74 3.25 -28.45 -14.97
CA GLY A 74 4.52 -28.75 -14.31
C GLY A 74 4.32 -29.36 -12.92
N PHE A 75 3.34 -28.88 -12.16
CA PHE A 75 2.98 -29.46 -10.86
C PHE A 75 2.48 -30.90 -11.00
N LEU A 76 1.61 -31.22 -11.95
CA LEU A 76 1.17 -32.59 -12.16
C LEU A 76 2.28 -33.49 -12.75
N GLY A 77 3.35 -32.90 -13.29
CA GLY A 77 4.43 -33.62 -13.98
C GLY A 77 4.07 -33.98 -15.41
N ARG A 78 3.15 -33.22 -16.03
CA ARG A 78 2.72 -33.35 -17.42
C ARG A 78 3.36 -32.24 -18.27
N ARG A 79 3.60 -32.53 -19.54
CA ARG A 79 4.02 -31.50 -20.51
C ARG A 79 2.79 -30.69 -20.95
N PRO A 80 2.88 -29.35 -21.09
CA PRO A 80 1.81 -28.56 -21.68
C PRO A 80 1.56 -28.96 -23.14
N ASN A 81 0.30 -29.00 -23.58
CA ASN A 81 -0.10 -29.36 -24.95
C ASN A 81 -0.09 -28.15 -25.91
N VAL A 82 0.67 -27.11 -25.57
CA VAL A 82 0.76 -25.87 -26.34
C VAL A 82 2.10 -25.83 -27.04
N TYR A 83 2.11 -26.29 -28.29
CA TYR A 83 3.26 -26.25 -29.17
C TYR A 83 3.03 -25.18 -30.25
N VAL A 84 3.92 -24.20 -30.32
CA VAL A 84 3.83 -23.10 -31.29
C VAL A 84 5.21 -22.96 -31.97
N PRO A 85 5.30 -23.09 -33.30
CA PRO A 85 6.54 -22.83 -34.02
C PRO A 85 6.92 -21.34 -33.92
N ASP A 86 8.22 -21.03 -33.80
CA ASP A 86 8.74 -19.70 -33.40
C ASP A 86 8.49 -18.55 -34.41
N ALA A 87 7.80 -18.80 -35.53
CA ALA A 87 7.65 -17.85 -36.63
C ALA A 87 6.20 -17.32 -36.87
N ASP A 88 5.15 -18.04 -36.46
CA ASP A 88 3.76 -17.67 -36.82
C ASP A 88 2.94 -17.14 -35.62
N PRO A 89 2.54 -15.85 -35.60
CA PRO A 89 1.68 -15.31 -34.55
C PRO A 89 0.28 -15.92 -34.52
N ARG A 90 -0.21 -16.53 -35.61
CA ARG A 90 -1.57 -17.11 -35.67
C ARG A 90 -1.74 -18.26 -34.70
N ALA A 91 -0.74 -19.12 -34.57
CA ALA A 91 -0.77 -20.22 -33.60
C ALA A 91 -0.74 -19.69 -32.16
N ASP A 92 0.06 -18.65 -31.86
CA ASP A 92 0.04 -17.98 -30.56
C ASP A 92 -1.36 -17.42 -30.24
N LEU A 93 -2.02 -16.81 -31.23
CA LEU A 93 -3.38 -16.25 -31.12
C LEU A 93 -4.46 -17.33 -30.98
N LEU A 94 -4.36 -18.47 -31.67
CA LEU A 94 -5.31 -19.57 -31.55
C LEU A 94 -5.34 -20.17 -30.15
N PHE A 95 -4.16 -20.44 -29.56
CA PHE A 95 -4.10 -20.94 -28.19
C PHE A 95 -4.54 -19.88 -27.15
N ALA A 96 -4.20 -18.60 -27.37
CA ALA A 96 -4.68 -17.51 -26.53
C ALA A 96 -6.21 -17.35 -26.63
N GLY A 97 -6.75 -17.37 -27.85
CA GLY A 97 -8.18 -17.28 -28.14
C GLY A 97 -8.96 -18.44 -27.55
N LEU A 98 -8.47 -19.68 -27.70
CA LEU A 98 -9.08 -20.86 -27.08
C LEU A 98 -9.17 -20.71 -25.55
N HIS A 99 -8.11 -20.20 -24.92
CA HIS A 99 -8.12 -19.97 -23.47
C HIS A 99 -9.16 -18.91 -23.08
N LEU A 100 -9.25 -17.81 -23.82
CA LEU A 100 -10.24 -16.75 -23.57
C LEU A 100 -11.67 -17.24 -23.78
N LEU A 101 -11.93 -18.07 -24.79
CA LEU A 101 -13.25 -18.66 -25.04
C LEU A 101 -13.68 -19.61 -23.92
N VAL A 102 -12.77 -20.49 -23.47
CA VAL A 102 -12.98 -21.35 -22.30
C VAL A 102 -13.25 -20.49 -21.06
N TRP A 103 -12.43 -19.46 -20.82
CA TRP A 103 -12.59 -18.56 -19.67
C TRP A 103 -13.89 -17.75 -19.71
N GLY A 104 -14.29 -17.31 -20.90
CA GLY A 104 -15.48 -16.52 -21.17
C GLY A 104 -16.76 -17.29 -20.84
N GLU A 105 -16.91 -18.48 -21.40
CA GLU A 105 -18.12 -19.32 -21.24
C GLU A 105 -18.17 -20.02 -19.88
N ALA A 106 -17.01 -20.36 -19.30
CA ALA A 106 -16.91 -21.00 -17.98
C ALA A 106 -16.99 -20.00 -16.81
N ALA A 107 -17.76 -18.91 -16.93
CA ALA A 107 -17.86 -17.85 -15.92
C ALA A 107 -18.17 -18.40 -14.52
N ASN A 108 -19.08 -19.37 -14.42
CA ASN A 108 -19.47 -20.03 -13.18
C ASN A 108 -18.36 -20.88 -12.54
N LEU A 109 -17.35 -21.29 -13.32
CA LEU A 109 -16.25 -22.15 -12.88
C LEU A 109 -14.95 -21.37 -12.62
N ARG A 110 -14.94 -20.03 -12.75
CA ARG A 110 -13.74 -19.19 -12.54
C ARG A 110 -13.15 -19.27 -11.13
N PHE A 111 -13.97 -19.65 -10.14
CA PHE A 111 -13.53 -19.92 -8.77
C PHE A 111 -12.79 -21.26 -8.61
N VAL A 112 -12.71 -22.06 -9.69
CA VAL A 112 -12.03 -23.36 -9.73
C VAL A 112 -10.98 -23.35 -10.87
N PRO A 113 -9.91 -22.52 -10.76
CA PRO A 113 -9.00 -22.28 -11.89
C PRO A 113 -8.26 -23.51 -12.40
N GLU A 114 -8.05 -24.53 -11.58
CA GLU A 114 -7.37 -25.77 -11.95
C GLU A 114 -8.31 -26.71 -12.72
N CYS A 115 -9.62 -26.61 -12.48
CA CYS A 115 -10.64 -27.20 -13.36
C CYS A 115 -10.56 -26.56 -14.76
N ILE A 116 -10.42 -25.24 -14.84
CA ILE A 116 -10.23 -24.55 -16.14
C ILE A 116 -8.94 -25.00 -16.82
N CYS A 117 -7.85 -25.16 -16.06
CA CYS A 117 -6.59 -25.69 -16.60
C CYS A 117 -6.75 -27.12 -17.13
N TYR A 118 -7.53 -27.97 -16.46
CA TYR A 118 -7.84 -29.32 -16.90
C TYR A 118 -8.63 -29.34 -18.22
N ILE A 119 -9.72 -28.56 -18.30
CA ILE A 119 -10.52 -28.40 -19.53
C ILE A 119 -9.64 -27.91 -20.68
N TYR A 120 -8.87 -26.83 -20.44
CA TYR A 120 -7.97 -26.26 -21.43
C TYR A 120 -6.86 -27.25 -21.84
N HIS A 121 -6.36 -28.10 -20.94
CA HIS A 121 -5.33 -29.09 -21.26
C HIS A 121 -5.78 -30.05 -22.37
N HIS A 122 -7.01 -30.55 -22.27
CA HIS A 122 -7.57 -31.48 -23.25
C HIS A 122 -7.96 -30.77 -24.54
N MET A 123 -8.62 -29.61 -24.46
CA MET A 123 -8.98 -28.85 -25.66
C MET A 123 -7.76 -28.35 -26.44
N ALA A 124 -6.66 -27.99 -25.75
CA ALA A 124 -5.41 -27.63 -26.41
C ALA A 124 -4.78 -28.83 -27.15
N LEU A 125 -4.89 -30.05 -26.61
CA LEU A 125 -4.47 -31.27 -27.29
C LEU A 125 -5.30 -31.54 -28.55
N GLU A 126 -6.62 -31.37 -28.45
CA GLU A 126 -7.53 -31.51 -29.59
C GLU A 126 -7.25 -30.46 -30.67
N LEU A 127 -7.04 -29.20 -30.27
CA LEU A 127 -6.64 -28.13 -31.19
C LEU A 127 -5.34 -28.48 -31.92
N HIS A 128 -4.34 -28.98 -31.20
CA HIS A 128 -3.08 -29.39 -31.80
C HIS A 128 -3.26 -30.51 -32.82
N ARG A 129 -4.05 -31.54 -32.50
CA ARG A 129 -4.39 -32.64 -33.43
C ARG A 129 -5.10 -32.15 -34.69
N ILE A 130 -6.00 -31.17 -34.55
CA ILE A 130 -6.71 -30.56 -35.69
C ILE A 130 -5.73 -29.79 -36.58
N LEU A 131 -4.81 -29.02 -35.98
CA LEU A 131 -3.81 -28.24 -36.73
C LEU A 131 -2.80 -29.13 -37.46
N GLU A 132 -2.44 -30.29 -36.91
CA GLU A 132 -1.56 -31.27 -37.54
C GLU A 132 -2.26 -32.19 -38.54
N GLY A 133 -3.58 -32.07 -38.71
CA GLY A 133 -4.35 -32.93 -39.61
C GLY A 133 -4.36 -34.40 -39.17
N TYR A 134 -4.30 -34.66 -37.86
CA TYR A 134 -4.28 -36.02 -37.32
C TYR A 134 -5.55 -36.80 -37.72
N ILE A 135 -5.35 -38.02 -38.23
CA ILE A 135 -6.44 -38.94 -38.56
C ILE A 135 -6.59 -39.90 -37.38
N ASP A 136 -7.78 -39.96 -36.80
CA ASP A 136 -8.06 -40.87 -35.70
C ASP A 136 -8.02 -42.32 -36.21
N THR A 137 -7.08 -43.11 -35.68
CA THR A 137 -6.88 -44.51 -36.05
C THR A 137 -8.11 -45.38 -35.81
N THR A 138 -9.01 -44.96 -34.92
CA THR A 138 -10.21 -45.70 -34.53
C THR A 138 -11.39 -45.46 -35.47
N THR A 139 -11.49 -44.25 -36.04
CA THR A 139 -12.63 -43.81 -36.86
C THR A 139 -12.27 -43.59 -38.33
N GLY A 140 -10.98 -43.49 -38.67
CA GLY A 140 -10.49 -43.21 -40.02
C GLY A 140 -10.81 -41.79 -40.53
N GLN A 141 -11.32 -40.92 -39.66
CA GLN A 141 -11.72 -39.55 -39.99
C GLN A 141 -10.73 -38.52 -39.42
N PRO A 142 -10.70 -37.28 -39.97
CA PRO A 142 -9.95 -36.17 -39.35
C PRO A 142 -10.37 -35.98 -37.89
N ALA A 143 -9.41 -35.69 -37.02
CA ALA A 143 -9.66 -35.51 -35.59
C ALA A 143 -10.70 -34.40 -35.36
N ASN A 144 -11.87 -34.78 -34.84
CA ASN A 144 -12.87 -33.84 -34.33
C ASN A 144 -12.72 -33.70 -32.81
N PRO A 145 -13.05 -32.53 -32.23
CA PRO A 145 -13.12 -32.37 -30.78
C PRO A 145 -14.09 -33.38 -30.15
N ALA A 146 -13.77 -33.87 -28.95
CA ALA A 146 -14.64 -34.80 -28.23
C ALA A 146 -16.02 -34.18 -27.92
N VAL A 147 -16.07 -32.85 -27.80
CA VAL A 147 -17.29 -32.06 -27.64
C VAL A 147 -17.45 -31.16 -28.86
N HIS A 148 -18.49 -31.40 -29.66
CA HIS A 148 -18.80 -30.65 -30.87
C HIS A 148 -20.32 -30.47 -31.02
N GLY A 149 -20.73 -29.46 -31.79
CA GLY A 149 -22.13 -29.07 -32.00
C GLY A 149 -22.44 -27.66 -31.47
N GLU A 150 -23.64 -27.15 -31.75
CA GLU A 150 -24.05 -25.82 -31.30
C GLU A 150 -24.18 -25.77 -29.76
N ASN A 151 -23.50 -24.82 -29.12
CA ASN A 151 -23.45 -24.63 -27.66
C ASN A 151 -23.01 -25.88 -26.88
N ALA A 152 -22.28 -26.79 -27.53
CA ALA A 152 -21.88 -28.07 -26.93
C ALA A 152 -20.92 -27.89 -25.75
N PHE A 153 -20.07 -26.85 -25.76
CA PHE A 153 -19.14 -26.57 -24.65
C PHE A 153 -19.90 -26.25 -23.35
N LEU A 154 -20.82 -25.29 -23.38
CA LEU A 154 -21.68 -24.97 -22.24
C LEU A 154 -22.46 -26.20 -21.76
N ALA A 155 -23.11 -26.92 -22.67
CA ALA A 155 -24.02 -28.02 -22.32
C ALA A 155 -23.29 -29.27 -21.79
N ARG A 156 -22.18 -29.67 -22.42
CA ARG A 156 -21.49 -30.95 -22.12
C ARG A 156 -20.28 -30.80 -21.21
N VAL A 157 -19.66 -29.62 -21.13
CA VAL A 157 -18.47 -29.39 -20.28
C VAL A 157 -18.82 -28.58 -19.04
N VAL A 158 -19.43 -27.40 -19.21
CA VAL A 158 -19.65 -26.46 -18.10
C VAL A 158 -20.82 -26.89 -17.21
N THR A 159 -21.97 -27.21 -17.82
CA THR A 159 -23.22 -27.51 -17.11
C THR A 159 -23.10 -28.69 -16.12
N PRO A 160 -22.47 -29.83 -16.46
CA PRO A 160 -22.32 -30.94 -15.51
C PRO A 160 -21.49 -30.57 -14.28
N ILE A 161 -20.42 -29.81 -14.45
CA ILE A 161 -19.56 -29.36 -13.33
C ILE A 161 -20.30 -28.34 -12.47
N TYR A 162 -21.00 -27.40 -13.11
CA TYR A 162 -21.85 -26.45 -12.41
C TYR A 162 -22.95 -27.14 -11.59
N GLY A 163 -23.58 -28.19 -12.14
CA GLY A 163 -24.59 -28.99 -11.42
C GLY A 163 -24.04 -29.61 -10.13
N VAL A 164 -22.79 -30.08 -10.14
CA VAL A 164 -22.10 -30.57 -8.93
C VAL A 164 -21.92 -29.44 -7.91
N ILE A 165 -21.40 -28.28 -8.34
CA ILE A 165 -21.19 -27.12 -7.46
C ILE A 165 -22.52 -26.67 -6.85
N ARG A 166 -23.55 -26.50 -7.68
CA ARG A 166 -24.90 -26.11 -7.25
C ARG A 166 -25.45 -27.05 -6.19
N SER A 167 -25.38 -28.36 -6.44
CA SER A 167 -25.87 -29.38 -5.50
C SER A 167 -25.13 -29.35 -4.16
N GLU A 168 -23.81 -29.12 -4.16
CA GLU A 168 -23.03 -28.97 -2.93
C GLU A 168 -23.36 -27.67 -2.18
N VAL A 169 -23.60 -26.57 -2.89
CA VAL A 169 -24.04 -25.29 -2.30
C VAL A 169 -25.43 -25.42 -1.68
N GLU A 170 -26.39 -26.05 -2.37
CA GLU A 170 -27.72 -26.33 -1.81
C GLU A 170 -27.61 -27.21 -0.54
N SER A 171 -26.71 -28.20 -0.54
CA SER A 171 -26.46 -29.04 0.63
C SER A 171 -25.83 -28.28 1.83
N SER A 172 -25.24 -27.11 1.60
CA SER A 172 -24.65 -26.27 2.66
C SER A 172 -25.68 -25.59 3.56
N ARG A 173 -26.96 -25.51 3.13
CA ARG A 173 -28.05 -24.82 3.83
C ARG A 173 -27.67 -23.39 4.25
N ASN A 174 -27.16 -22.59 3.32
CA ASN A 174 -26.66 -21.23 3.57
C ASN A 174 -25.62 -21.15 4.70
N GLY A 175 -24.73 -22.15 4.78
CA GLY A 175 -23.64 -22.19 5.77
C GLY A 175 -24.02 -22.75 7.14
N THR A 176 -25.26 -23.20 7.34
CA THR A 176 -25.70 -23.81 8.62
C THR A 176 -25.34 -25.29 8.73
N ALA A 177 -25.09 -25.98 7.61
CA ALA A 177 -24.70 -27.38 7.62
C ALA A 177 -23.25 -27.56 8.13
N PRO A 178 -22.94 -28.65 8.86
CA PRO A 178 -21.59 -28.96 9.29
C PRO A 178 -20.62 -28.97 8.10
N HIS A 179 -19.47 -28.30 8.22
CA HIS A 179 -18.48 -28.24 7.15
C HIS A 179 -17.94 -29.61 6.72
N ALA A 180 -18.20 -30.70 7.44
CA ALA A 180 -17.85 -32.05 7.03
C ALA A 180 -18.81 -32.66 5.98
N ALA A 181 -20.01 -32.08 5.83
CA ALA A 181 -21.13 -32.66 5.10
C ALA A 181 -21.21 -32.26 3.63
N TRP A 182 -20.53 -31.19 3.21
CA TRP A 182 -20.58 -30.63 1.85
C TRP A 182 -19.17 -30.23 1.38
N ARG A 183 -18.96 -29.99 0.07
CA ARG A 183 -17.68 -29.51 -0.49
C ARG A 183 -17.76 -28.03 -0.85
N ASN A 184 -16.75 -27.23 -0.48
CA ASN A 184 -16.64 -25.87 -0.98
C ASN A 184 -15.92 -25.82 -2.34
N TYR A 185 -15.82 -24.63 -2.93
CA TYR A 185 -15.13 -24.46 -4.22
C TYR A 185 -13.64 -24.87 -4.14
N ASP A 186 -12.97 -24.65 -3.00
CA ASP A 186 -11.58 -25.08 -2.78
C ASP A 186 -11.44 -26.61 -2.80
N ASP A 187 -12.35 -27.35 -2.16
CA ASP A 187 -12.37 -28.82 -2.16
C ASP A 187 -12.57 -29.37 -3.58
N ILE A 188 -13.43 -28.72 -4.37
CA ILE A 188 -13.65 -29.09 -5.77
C ILE A 188 -12.41 -28.78 -6.61
N ASN A 189 -11.73 -27.67 -6.34
CA ASN A 189 -10.52 -27.27 -7.04
C ASN A 189 -9.31 -28.17 -6.70
N GLU A 190 -9.16 -28.57 -5.43
CA GLU A 190 -8.10 -29.48 -4.96
C GLU A 190 -8.18 -30.86 -5.64
N TYR A 191 -9.38 -31.29 -6.06
CA TYR A 191 -9.53 -32.51 -6.86
C TYR A 191 -8.64 -32.51 -8.12
N PHE A 192 -8.45 -31.35 -8.75
CA PHE A 192 -7.63 -31.16 -9.95
C PHE A 192 -6.13 -31.02 -9.64
N TRP A 193 -5.71 -31.08 -8.38
CA TRP A 193 -4.29 -31.16 -7.99
C TRP A 193 -3.77 -32.60 -8.00
N ARG A 194 -4.65 -33.59 -8.16
CA ARG A 194 -4.27 -35.00 -8.15
C ARG A 194 -3.59 -35.40 -9.45
N ARG A 195 -2.50 -36.18 -9.35
CA ARG A 195 -1.78 -36.69 -10.53
C ARG A 195 -2.60 -37.67 -11.36
N ASP A 196 -3.49 -38.40 -10.70
CA ASP A 196 -4.40 -39.39 -11.30
C ASP A 196 -5.75 -38.78 -11.74
N VAL A 197 -5.89 -37.44 -11.76
CA VAL A 197 -7.12 -36.77 -12.22
C VAL A 197 -7.48 -37.15 -13.66
N PHE A 198 -6.47 -37.26 -14.52
CA PHE A 198 -6.63 -37.64 -15.93
C PHE A 198 -7.22 -39.06 -16.09
N ASP A 199 -6.79 -40.00 -15.24
CA ASP A 199 -7.23 -41.39 -15.31
C ASP A 199 -8.61 -41.57 -14.63
N ARG A 200 -8.88 -40.79 -13.57
CA ARG A 200 -10.13 -40.87 -12.81
C ARG A 200 -11.30 -40.20 -13.52
N LEU A 201 -11.11 -38.99 -14.04
CA LEU A 201 -12.16 -38.18 -14.64
C LEU A 201 -12.31 -38.46 -16.14
N GLY A 202 -11.19 -38.66 -16.85
CA GLY A 202 -11.18 -38.93 -18.29
C GLY A 202 -11.61 -37.73 -19.15
N TRP A 203 -11.35 -37.83 -20.46
CA TRP A 203 -11.83 -36.87 -21.46
C TRP A 203 -12.28 -37.62 -22.72
N PRO A 204 -13.54 -37.48 -23.17
CA PRO A 204 -14.62 -36.65 -22.61
C PRO A 204 -15.08 -37.12 -21.21
N MET A 205 -15.66 -36.20 -20.44
CA MET A 205 -16.03 -36.45 -19.04
C MET A 205 -17.29 -37.33 -18.93
N GLU A 206 -17.14 -38.55 -18.42
CA GLU A 206 -18.26 -39.47 -18.16
C GLU A 206 -19.00 -39.09 -16.86
N GLN A 207 -20.32 -38.87 -16.94
CA GLN A 207 -21.15 -38.46 -15.78
C GLN A 207 -21.28 -39.57 -14.71
N SER A 208 -20.96 -40.83 -15.02
CA SER A 208 -20.99 -41.96 -14.08
C SER A 208 -19.82 -41.96 -13.07
N ARG A 209 -18.79 -41.13 -13.32
CA ARG A 209 -17.59 -41.04 -12.49
C ARG A 209 -17.86 -40.42 -11.12
N GLN A 210 -17.04 -40.78 -10.13
CA GLN A 210 -17.21 -40.38 -8.72
C GLN A 210 -17.26 -38.86 -8.48
N PHE A 211 -16.67 -38.05 -9.38
CA PHE A 211 -16.67 -36.60 -9.28
C PHE A 211 -18.07 -35.99 -9.41
N PHE A 212 -18.90 -36.55 -10.29
CA PHE A 212 -20.24 -36.06 -10.61
C PHE A 212 -21.33 -36.53 -9.64
N ARG A 213 -21.00 -37.48 -8.74
CA ARG A 213 -21.92 -37.94 -7.68
C ARG A 213 -22.16 -36.84 -6.64
N THR A 214 -23.41 -36.50 -6.39
CA THR A 214 -23.84 -35.42 -5.47
C THR A 214 -24.44 -35.98 -4.17
N PRO A 215 -24.52 -35.20 -3.07
CA PRO A 215 -25.19 -35.64 -1.85
C PRO A 215 -26.68 -35.96 -2.13
N PRO A 216 -27.27 -37.04 -1.56
CA PRO A 216 -26.76 -37.90 -0.50
C PRO A 216 -25.98 -39.15 -0.97
N GLU A 217 -25.66 -39.27 -2.26
CA GLU A 217 -25.12 -40.51 -2.85
C GLU A 217 -23.87 -41.06 -2.15
N HIS A 218 -23.87 -42.38 -1.98
CA HIS A 218 -22.73 -43.11 -1.43
C HIS A 218 -21.61 -43.26 -2.47
N GLY A 219 -20.35 -43.19 -2.02
CA GLY A 219 -19.17 -43.27 -2.89
C GLY A 219 -18.76 -41.96 -3.57
N ARG A 220 -19.45 -40.83 -3.32
CA ARG A 220 -19.02 -39.51 -3.79
C ARG A 220 -17.64 -39.10 -3.26
N VAL A 221 -16.95 -38.26 -4.03
CA VAL A 221 -15.76 -37.54 -3.57
C VAL A 221 -16.19 -36.61 -2.42
N ARG A 222 -15.64 -36.84 -1.22
CA ARG A 222 -15.86 -35.98 -0.06
C ARG A 222 -14.76 -34.93 0.01
N LYS A 223 -14.83 -34.03 0.99
CA LYS A 223 -13.78 -33.04 1.27
C LYS A 223 -12.40 -33.68 1.21
N THR A 224 -11.57 -33.13 0.32
CA THR A 224 -10.17 -33.54 0.11
C THR A 224 -9.27 -32.92 1.17
N GLY A 225 -9.70 -31.81 1.79
CA GLY A 225 -8.99 -31.04 2.80
C GLY A 225 -9.14 -31.51 4.26
N PHE A 226 -8.65 -30.70 5.20
CA PHE A 226 -8.82 -30.91 6.63
C PHE A 226 -10.28 -30.67 7.02
N VAL A 227 -10.92 -31.67 7.63
CA VAL A 227 -12.24 -31.51 8.24
C VAL A 227 -12.01 -31.09 9.68
N GLU A 228 -12.26 -29.83 9.99
CA GLU A 228 -12.18 -29.35 11.36
C GLU A 228 -13.28 -30.01 12.20
N VAL A 229 -12.87 -30.90 13.11
CA VAL A 229 -13.74 -31.38 14.18
C VAL A 229 -13.53 -30.43 15.34
N ARG A 230 -14.52 -29.58 15.68
CA ARG A 230 -14.41 -28.61 16.79
C ARG A 230 -14.01 -29.35 18.07
N SER A 231 -12.74 -29.23 18.47
CA SER A 231 -12.19 -29.87 19.66
C SER A 231 -11.12 -28.97 20.28
N PHE A 232 -10.97 -29.01 21.61
CA PHE A 232 -9.92 -28.27 22.31
C PHE A 232 -8.51 -28.63 21.80
N TRP A 233 -8.29 -29.92 21.47
CA TRP A 233 -7.03 -30.43 20.94
C TRP A 233 -6.63 -29.82 19.58
N ASN A 234 -7.58 -29.26 18.82
CA ASN A 234 -7.24 -28.54 17.59
C ASN A 234 -6.43 -27.28 17.85
N ILE A 235 -6.64 -26.59 18.99
CA ILE A 235 -5.87 -25.38 19.35
C ILE A 235 -4.40 -25.78 19.55
N TYR A 236 -4.17 -26.85 20.30
CA TYR A 236 -2.82 -27.38 20.50
C TYR A 236 -2.17 -27.82 19.19
N ARG A 237 -2.89 -28.61 18.38
CA ARG A 237 -2.43 -29.09 17.07
C ARG A 237 -2.06 -27.95 16.11
N SER A 238 -2.86 -26.89 16.07
CA SER A 238 -2.70 -25.78 15.10
C SER A 238 -1.57 -24.84 15.47
N PHE A 239 -1.28 -24.68 16.77
CA PHE A 239 -0.24 -23.80 17.30
C PHE A 239 0.87 -24.58 18.02
N ASP A 240 1.21 -25.77 17.53
CA ASP A 240 2.16 -26.70 18.15
C ASP A 240 3.50 -26.04 18.53
N ARG A 241 4.05 -25.25 17.61
CA ARG A 241 5.35 -24.57 17.80
C ARG A 241 5.33 -23.57 18.95
N LEU A 242 4.22 -22.85 19.11
CA LEU A 242 4.03 -21.90 20.20
C LEU A 242 4.02 -22.62 21.55
N TRP A 243 3.22 -23.69 21.66
CA TRP A 243 3.12 -24.50 22.88
C TRP A 243 4.44 -25.15 23.24
N VAL A 244 5.14 -25.74 22.26
CA VAL A 244 6.46 -26.33 22.46
C VAL A 244 7.43 -25.28 22.99
N MET A 245 7.51 -24.11 22.33
CA MET A 245 8.39 -23.03 22.79
C MET A 245 8.08 -22.61 24.23
N LEU A 246 6.80 -22.38 24.57
CA LEU A 246 6.40 -21.92 25.89
C LEU A 246 6.70 -22.95 26.99
N VAL A 247 6.41 -24.23 26.75
CA VAL A 247 6.65 -25.30 27.72
C VAL A 247 8.15 -25.54 27.93
N LEU A 248 8.93 -25.61 26.84
CA LEU A 248 10.37 -25.84 26.92
C LEU A 248 11.09 -24.68 27.62
N TYR A 249 10.71 -23.44 27.32
CA TYR A 249 11.27 -22.28 27.99
C TYR A 249 10.94 -22.29 29.49
N LEU A 250 9.68 -22.53 29.87
CA LEU A 250 9.25 -22.57 31.26
C LEU A 250 10.03 -23.63 32.05
N GLN A 251 10.20 -24.83 31.48
CA GLN A 251 11.01 -25.90 32.08
C GLN A 251 12.47 -25.47 32.25
N ALA A 252 13.10 -24.94 31.19
CA ALA A 252 14.49 -24.52 31.23
C ALA A 252 14.72 -23.41 32.27
N ALA A 253 13.86 -22.39 32.26
CA ALA A 253 13.92 -21.26 33.17
C ALA A 253 13.69 -21.68 34.63
N ALA A 254 12.73 -22.58 34.90
CA ALA A 254 12.49 -23.09 36.25
C ALA A 254 13.69 -23.90 36.80
N ILE A 255 14.33 -24.71 35.95
CA ILE A 255 15.54 -25.46 36.32
C ILE A 255 16.70 -24.52 36.60
N VAL A 256 16.96 -23.56 35.72
CA VAL A 256 18.08 -22.61 35.88
C VAL A 256 17.86 -21.70 37.08
N ALA A 257 16.62 -21.24 37.32
CA ALA A 257 16.31 -20.41 38.48
C ALA A 257 16.43 -21.18 39.82
N TRP A 258 16.39 -22.52 39.78
CA TRP A 258 16.42 -23.35 40.97
C TRP A 258 17.70 -23.19 41.80
N ASP A 259 18.86 -22.89 41.19
CA ASP A 259 20.12 -22.80 41.94
C ASP A 259 20.31 -21.46 42.68
N GLY A 260 19.43 -20.47 42.45
CA GLY A 260 19.35 -19.24 43.24
C GLY A 260 20.27 -18.09 42.82
N GLU A 261 21.13 -18.30 41.83
CA GLU A 261 22.01 -17.25 41.29
C GLU A 261 21.25 -16.09 40.62
N THR A 262 21.96 -14.96 40.50
CA THR A 262 21.38 -13.72 39.96
C THR A 262 21.14 -13.77 38.46
N TRP A 263 22.11 -14.28 37.70
CA TRP A 263 22.04 -14.31 36.23
C TRP A 263 22.01 -15.75 35.70
N PRO A 264 21.17 -16.05 34.68
CA PRO A 264 21.00 -17.42 34.20
C PRO A 264 22.29 -18.02 33.60
N TRP A 265 23.17 -17.21 33.01
CA TRP A 265 24.43 -17.68 32.45
C TRP A 265 25.48 -18.04 33.51
N GLN A 266 25.36 -17.57 34.75
CA GLN A 266 26.29 -17.93 35.82
C GLN A 266 26.11 -19.41 36.22
N ASN A 267 24.86 -19.87 36.32
CA ASN A 267 24.52 -21.29 36.55
C ASN A 267 24.96 -22.21 35.40
N LEU A 268 25.12 -21.65 34.19
CA LEU A 268 25.54 -22.39 33.01
C LEU A 268 27.04 -22.27 32.73
N ARG A 269 27.76 -21.35 33.38
CA ARG A 269 29.17 -21.04 33.13
C ARG A 269 30.03 -21.44 34.34
N GLY A 270 30.70 -22.58 34.23
CA GLY A 270 31.68 -23.04 35.22
C GLY A 270 31.50 -24.51 35.59
N ASN A 271 32.58 -25.16 36.01
CA ASN A 271 32.56 -26.57 36.42
C ASN A 271 31.83 -26.84 37.75
N GLN A 272 31.48 -25.78 38.51
CA GLN A 272 30.86 -25.89 39.83
C GLN A 272 29.34 -26.22 39.78
N HIS A 273 28.66 -25.97 38.65
CA HIS A 273 27.21 -26.15 38.49
C HIS A 273 26.84 -27.20 37.41
N ARG A 274 27.66 -28.26 37.28
CA ARG A 274 27.43 -29.33 36.28
C ARG A 274 26.09 -30.06 36.45
N GLU A 275 25.58 -30.15 37.67
CA GLU A 275 24.29 -30.76 37.94
C GLU A 275 23.12 -30.00 37.28
N ALA A 276 23.17 -28.66 37.33
CA ALA A 276 22.21 -27.78 36.68
C ALA A 276 22.23 -27.96 35.16
N GLN A 277 23.44 -27.96 34.57
CA GLN A 277 23.64 -28.15 33.13
C GLN A 277 23.04 -29.47 32.65
N VAL A 278 23.28 -30.57 33.37
CA VAL A 278 22.70 -31.87 33.04
C VAL A 278 21.19 -31.86 33.24
N ARG A 279 20.66 -31.24 34.30
CA ARG A 279 19.20 -31.11 34.50
C ARG A 279 18.52 -30.36 33.35
N VAL A 280 19.14 -29.32 32.79
CA VAL A 280 18.60 -28.59 31.63
C VAL A 280 18.48 -29.50 30.39
N LEU A 281 19.31 -30.54 30.25
CA LEU A 281 19.20 -31.49 29.13
C LEU A 281 17.87 -32.25 29.10
N THR A 282 17.11 -32.29 30.21
CA THR A 282 15.75 -32.86 30.24
C THR A 282 14.78 -32.16 29.29
N VAL A 283 15.07 -30.92 28.88
CA VAL A 283 14.28 -30.18 27.88
C VAL A 283 14.21 -30.94 26.55
N PHE A 284 15.25 -31.67 26.15
CA PHE A 284 15.22 -32.49 24.93
C PHE A 284 14.29 -33.70 25.04
N ILE A 285 14.16 -34.29 26.23
CA ILE A 285 13.18 -35.37 26.49
C ILE A 285 11.77 -34.81 26.35
N THR A 286 11.50 -33.67 26.99
CA THR A 286 10.20 -33.01 26.89
C THR A 286 9.88 -32.61 25.45
N TRP A 287 10.84 -32.09 24.71
CA TRP A 287 10.64 -31.71 23.31
C TRP A 287 10.30 -32.93 22.44
N ALA A 288 11.03 -34.03 22.58
CA ALA A 288 10.72 -35.28 21.88
C ALA A 288 9.32 -35.81 22.27
N ALA A 289 8.93 -35.70 23.54
CA ALA A 289 7.62 -36.13 24.03
C ALA A 289 6.48 -35.28 23.45
N LEU A 290 6.66 -33.96 23.36
CA LEU A 290 5.69 -33.05 22.73
C LEU A 290 5.59 -33.31 21.21
N ARG A 291 6.71 -33.63 20.54
CA ARG A 291 6.70 -34.07 19.13
C ARG A 291 5.95 -35.40 18.95
N PHE A 292 6.09 -36.33 19.89
CA PHE A 292 5.34 -37.58 19.89
C PHE A 292 3.84 -37.32 20.10
N LEU A 293 3.46 -36.51 21.09
CA LEU A 293 2.07 -36.10 21.31
C LEU A 293 1.46 -35.44 20.06
N GLN A 294 2.21 -34.53 19.42
CA GLN A 294 1.81 -33.92 18.15
C GLN A 294 1.53 -34.98 17.07
N SER A 295 2.41 -35.97 16.92
CA SER A 295 2.24 -37.03 15.93
C SER A 295 1.00 -37.91 16.20
N LEU A 296 0.67 -38.17 17.47
CA LEU A 296 -0.54 -38.90 17.87
C LEU A 296 -1.81 -38.09 17.57
N LEU A 297 -1.80 -36.80 17.87
CA LEU A 297 -2.90 -35.89 17.52
C LEU A 297 -3.07 -35.79 16.01
N ASP A 298 -1.95 -35.80 15.26
CA ASP A 298 -1.97 -35.83 13.80
C ASP A 298 -2.67 -37.07 13.25
N ILE A 299 -2.32 -38.23 13.78
CA ILE A 299 -2.94 -39.51 13.42
C ILE A 299 -4.42 -39.50 13.81
N GLY A 300 -4.77 -39.15 15.05
CA GLY A 300 -6.14 -39.20 15.55
C GLY A 300 -7.10 -38.29 14.78
N THR A 301 -6.66 -37.10 14.40
CA THR A 301 -7.50 -36.12 13.67
C THR A 301 -7.53 -36.35 12.15
N GLN A 302 -6.51 -36.99 11.55
CA GLN A 302 -6.43 -37.21 10.10
C GLN A 302 -6.59 -38.67 9.65
N LEU A 303 -6.87 -39.58 10.58
CA LEU A 303 -6.97 -41.03 10.33
C LEU A 303 -7.86 -41.34 9.11
N ARG A 304 -9.04 -40.72 9.05
CA ARG A 304 -10.03 -40.92 7.99
C ARG A 304 -9.55 -40.45 6.60
N ARG A 305 -8.69 -39.42 6.54
CA ARG A 305 -8.09 -38.89 5.32
C ARG A 305 -6.94 -39.78 4.83
N ALA A 306 -6.11 -40.22 5.77
CA ALA A 306 -4.94 -41.05 5.52
C ALA A 306 -5.30 -42.39 4.86
N PHE A 307 -6.40 -43.03 5.28
CA PHE A 307 -6.86 -44.31 4.71
C PHE A 307 -7.53 -44.20 3.34
N ARG A 308 -8.02 -43.00 2.93
CA ARG A 308 -8.83 -42.85 1.71
C ARG A 308 -8.12 -42.19 0.53
N ASP A 309 -7.25 -41.20 0.78
CA ASP A 309 -6.66 -40.39 -0.31
C ASP A 309 -5.18 -40.63 -0.59
N GLY A 310 -4.45 -41.39 0.23
CA GLY A 310 -3.11 -41.81 -0.15
C GLY A 310 -2.37 -42.64 0.90
N ARG A 311 -2.04 -43.89 0.54
CA ARG A 311 -1.19 -44.80 1.34
C ARG A 311 0.11 -44.13 1.81
N MET A 312 0.71 -43.28 0.97
CA MET A 312 1.92 -42.52 1.31
C MET A 312 1.73 -41.51 2.45
N LEU A 313 0.56 -40.88 2.56
CA LEU A 313 0.30 -39.94 3.66
C LEU A 313 0.16 -40.70 4.99
N ALA A 314 -0.54 -41.83 4.99
CA ALA A 314 -0.66 -42.70 6.15
C ALA A 314 0.71 -43.21 6.62
N VAL A 315 1.54 -43.71 5.68
CA VAL A 315 2.91 -44.16 5.97
C VAL A 315 3.73 -43.03 6.61
N ARG A 316 3.66 -41.81 6.06
CA ARG A 316 4.37 -40.65 6.61
C ARG A 316 3.96 -40.34 8.05
N MET A 317 2.66 -40.40 8.35
CA MET A 317 2.16 -40.11 9.71
C MET A 317 2.64 -41.13 10.73
N VAL A 318 2.53 -42.42 10.40
CA VAL A 318 3.00 -43.50 11.27
C VAL A 318 4.51 -43.42 11.49
N LEU A 319 5.28 -43.19 10.41
CA LEU A 319 6.74 -43.08 10.51
C LEU A 319 7.17 -41.89 11.38
N LYS A 320 6.47 -40.75 11.31
CA LYS A 320 6.71 -39.61 12.22
C LYS A 320 6.49 -39.97 13.69
N ALA A 321 5.45 -40.75 14.00
CA ALA A 321 5.17 -41.19 15.37
C ALA A 321 6.24 -42.16 15.88
N ILE A 322 6.67 -43.12 15.06
CA ILE A 322 7.74 -44.06 15.41
C ILE A 322 9.06 -43.30 15.67
N VAL A 323 9.44 -42.39 14.76
CA VAL A 323 10.68 -41.60 14.92
C VAL A 323 10.62 -40.72 16.16
N ALA A 324 9.48 -40.07 16.45
CA ALA A 324 9.32 -39.26 17.65
C ALA A 324 9.41 -40.11 18.93
N ALA A 325 8.77 -41.27 18.97
CA ALA A 325 8.88 -42.20 20.10
C ALA A 325 10.32 -42.70 20.31
N ALA A 326 11.02 -43.03 19.22
CA ALA A 326 12.42 -43.46 19.27
C ALA A 326 13.32 -42.37 19.90
N TRP A 327 13.11 -41.10 19.55
CA TRP A 327 13.85 -39.99 20.17
C TRP A 327 13.54 -39.82 21.66
N VAL A 328 12.30 -40.00 22.11
CA VAL A 328 11.94 -39.97 23.54
C VAL A 328 12.72 -41.04 24.30
N VAL A 329 12.70 -42.28 23.80
CA VAL A 329 13.41 -43.41 24.42
C VAL A 329 14.92 -43.17 24.38
N ALA A 330 15.47 -42.74 23.24
CA ALA A 330 16.90 -42.46 23.10
C ALA A 330 17.39 -41.41 24.11
N PHE A 331 16.69 -40.27 24.23
CA PHE A 331 17.07 -39.25 25.20
C PHE A 331 16.88 -39.72 26.65
N ALA A 332 15.82 -40.46 26.96
CA ALA A 332 15.60 -41.00 28.30
C ALA A 332 16.70 -42.00 28.71
N VAL A 333 17.10 -42.90 27.82
CA VAL A 333 18.18 -43.88 28.06
C VAL A 333 19.54 -43.19 28.21
N LEU A 334 19.86 -42.25 27.31
CA LEU A 334 21.12 -41.49 27.40
C LEU A 334 21.18 -40.66 28.68
N TYR A 335 20.06 -40.02 29.07
CA TYR A 335 19.96 -39.25 30.30
C TYR A 335 20.11 -40.11 31.56
N LYS A 336 19.40 -41.25 31.63
CA LYS A 336 19.55 -42.21 32.72
C LYS A 336 20.98 -42.73 32.81
N GLY A 337 21.63 -42.96 31.67
CA GLY A 337 23.03 -43.37 31.61
C GLY A 337 24.01 -42.35 32.19
N ILE A 338 23.73 -41.04 32.07
CA ILE A 338 24.55 -39.99 32.69
C ILE A 338 24.46 -40.07 34.22
N TRP A 339 23.25 -40.17 34.78
CA TRP A 339 23.05 -40.24 36.22
C TRP A 339 23.56 -41.54 36.83
N SER A 340 23.30 -42.69 36.18
CA SER A 340 23.81 -43.98 36.64
C SER A 340 25.34 -44.02 36.72
N GLN A 341 26.04 -43.37 35.76
CA GLN A 341 27.50 -43.27 35.79
C GLN A 341 27.98 -42.30 36.88
N ARG A 342 27.30 -41.16 37.04
CA ARG A 342 27.61 -40.16 38.08
C ARG A 342 27.44 -40.74 39.49
N ASP A 343 26.39 -41.51 39.71
CA ASP A 343 26.09 -42.15 41.01
C ASP A 343 27.07 -43.30 41.30
N SER A 344 27.49 -44.05 40.27
CA SER A 344 28.54 -45.07 40.37
C SER A 344 29.91 -44.47 40.70
N ASP A 345 30.31 -43.40 40.00
CA ASP A 345 31.63 -42.77 40.14
C ASP A 345 31.69 -41.78 41.33
N ARG A 346 30.58 -41.57 42.04
CA ARG A 346 30.40 -40.60 43.14
C ARG A 346 30.88 -39.19 42.79
N GLY A 347 30.82 -38.80 41.51
CA GLY A 347 31.36 -37.54 41.04
C GLY A 347 31.30 -37.35 39.52
N TRP A 348 31.72 -36.17 39.07
CA TRP A 348 31.83 -35.83 37.63
C TRP A 348 33.15 -36.37 37.06
N SER A 349 33.14 -37.63 36.64
CA SER A 349 34.30 -38.31 36.05
C SER A 349 34.43 -38.07 34.54
N ARG A 350 35.58 -38.44 33.95
CA ARG A 350 35.76 -38.48 32.48
C ARG A 350 34.76 -39.41 31.79
N GLY A 351 34.32 -40.47 32.48
CA GLY A 351 33.28 -41.39 31.99
C GLY A 351 31.92 -40.71 31.87
N THR A 352 31.56 -39.90 32.87
CA THR A 352 30.34 -39.07 32.87
C THR A 352 30.39 -38.02 31.75
N ASP A 353 31.53 -37.35 31.57
CA ASP A 353 31.71 -36.36 30.49
C ASP A 353 31.57 -36.97 29.10
N SER A 354 32.09 -38.19 28.89
CA SER A 354 31.87 -38.94 27.64
C SER A 354 30.39 -39.23 27.37
N ARG A 355 29.61 -39.58 28.41
CA ARG A 355 28.16 -39.83 28.30
C ARG A 355 27.38 -38.54 28.01
N ILE A 356 27.77 -37.43 28.63
CA ILE A 356 27.21 -36.10 28.33
C ILE A 356 27.49 -35.74 26.87
N MET A 357 28.71 -35.94 26.36
CA MET A 357 29.03 -35.68 24.95
C MET A 357 28.20 -36.55 23.99
N LYS A 358 27.99 -37.84 24.30
CA LYS A 358 27.09 -38.71 23.51
C LYS A 358 25.66 -38.17 23.48
N PHE A 359 25.16 -37.66 24.61
CA PHE A 359 23.86 -36.99 24.65
C PHE A 359 23.84 -35.73 23.79
N LEU A 360 24.87 -34.90 23.85
CA LEU A 360 24.97 -33.67 23.06
C LEU A 360 25.06 -33.96 21.55
N TYR A 361 25.77 -35.01 21.13
CA TYR A 361 25.77 -35.44 19.73
C TYR A 361 24.38 -35.90 19.26
N ALA A 362 23.65 -36.65 20.10
CA ALA A 362 22.28 -37.03 19.81
C ALA A 362 21.35 -35.80 19.73
N ALA A 363 21.52 -34.83 20.64
CA ALA A 363 20.78 -33.57 20.62
C ALA A 363 21.08 -32.73 19.38
N ALA A 364 22.35 -32.67 18.95
CA ALA A 364 22.74 -32.00 17.71
C ALA A 364 22.08 -32.66 16.49
N ALA A 365 22.08 -34.00 16.41
CA ALA A 365 21.41 -34.73 15.35
C ALA A 365 19.90 -34.47 15.31
N PHE A 366 19.25 -34.38 16.47
CA PHE A 366 17.83 -34.04 16.60
C PHE A 366 17.52 -32.59 16.16
N LEU A 367 18.45 -31.66 16.35
CA LEU A 367 18.30 -30.24 15.99
C LEU A 367 18.48 -29.94 14.50
N ILE A 368 19.27 -30.74 13.76
CA ILE A 368 19.60 -30.51 12.34
C ILE A 368 18.39 -30.15 11.49
N PRO A 369 17.25 -30.88 11.56
CA PRO A 369 16.11 -30.57 10.70
C PRO A 369 15.46 -29.21 11.00
N GLU A 370 15.44 -28.79 12.26
CA GLU A 370 14.87 -27.50 12.69
C GLU A 370 15.79 -26.34 12.32
N VAL A 371 17.10 -26.54 12.45
CA VAL A 371 18.11 -25.57 11.99
C VAL A 371 18.00 -25.40 10.47
N LEU A 372 17.92 -26.51 9.72
CA LEU A 372 17.72 -26.45 8.27
C LEU A 372 16.42 -25.73 7.90
N ALA A 373 15.31 -26.01 8.60
CA ALA A 373 14.05 -25.31 8.38
C ALA A 373 14.15 -23.80 8.66
N THR A 374 14.92 -23.41 9.68
CA THR A 374 15.18 -22.01 10.04
C THR A 374 16.06 -21.31 9.00
N VAL A 375 17.13 -21.96 8.54
CA VAL A 375 17.99 -21.44 7.46
C VAL A 375 17.17 -21.25 6.17
N LEU A 376 16.33 -22.22 5.80
CA LEU A 376 15.43 -22.11 4.64
C LEU A 376 14.33 -21.06 4.84
N PHE A 377 14.00 -20.68 6.07
CA PHE A 377 13.09 -19.57 6.35
C PHE A 377 13.78 -18.21 6.19
N ILE A 378 15.02 -18.07 6.68
CA ILE A 378 15.84 -16.85 6.54
C ILE A 378 16.28 -16.63 5.08
N ILE A 379 16.36 -17.70 4.28
CA ILE A 379 16.76 -17.66 2.87
C ILE A 379 15.57 -18.05 1.95
N PRO A 380 14.55 -17.16 1.78
CA PRO A 380 13.35 -17.46 1.02
C PRO A 380 13.59 -17.84 -0.44
N TRP A 381 14.63 -17.33 -1.09
CA TRP A 381 14.87 -17.61 -2.52
C TRP A 381 15.25 -19.06 -2.78
N VAL A 382 16.10 -19.66 -1.92
CA VAL A 382 16.43 -21.09 -1.96
C VAL A 382 15.20 -21.93 -1.69
N ARG A 383 14.42 -21.57 -0.67
CA ARG A 383 13.16 -22.26 -0.35
C ARG A 383 12.13 -22.14 -1.47
N ASN A 384 11.97 -20.97 -2.07
CA ASN A 384 11.07 -20.75 -3.21
C ASN A 384 11.52 -21.58 -4.42
N ALA A 385 12.82 -21.69 -4.67
CA ALA A 385 13.36 -22.54 -5.72
C ALA A 385 13.07 -24.03 -5.44
N LEU A 386 13.38 -24.51 -4.23
CA LEU A 386 13.08 -25.88 -3.79
C LEU A 386 11.59 -26.20 -3.88
N GLU A 387 10.74 -25.29 -3.37
CA GLU A 387 9.29 -25.44 -3.42
C GLU A 387 8.84 -25.50 -4.87
N LYS A 388 9.25 -24.59 -5.78
CA LYS A 388 8.86 -24.57 -7.21
C LYS A 388 9.40 -25.75 -8.03
N THR A 389 10.51 -26.35 -7.61
CA THR A 389 11.15 -27.43 -8.34
C THR A 389 10.27 -28.68 -8.32
N ASN A 390 10.03 -29.26 -9.50
CA ASN A 390 9.26 -30.50 -9.66
C ASN A 390 10.17 -31.74 -9.73
N TRP A 391 11.44 -31.60 -9.37
CA TRP A 391 12.40 -32.69 -9.46
C TRP A 391 12.10 -33.78 -8.42
N LYS A 392 12.06 -35.04 -8.88
CA LYS A 392 11.69 -36.19 -8.04
C LYS A 392 12.61 -36.35 -6.82
N ILE A 393 13.89 -36.03 -6.95
CA ILE A 393 14.89 -36.12 -5.87
C ILE A 393 14.62 -35.08 -4.79
N CYS A 394 14.44 -33.82 -5.17
CA CYS A 394 14.05 -32.76 -4.21
C CYS A 394 12.73 -33.08 -3.51
N TYR A 395 11.77 -33.68 -4.22
CA TYR A 395 10.51 -34.12 -3.61
C TYR A 395 10.74 -35.23 -2.58
N ALA A 396 11.56 -36.24 -2.88
CA ALA A 396 11.87 -37.31 -1.92
C ALA A 396 12.51 -36.76 -0.63
N LEU A 397 13.44 -35.80 -0.75
CA LEU A 397 14.09 -35.14 0.39
C LEU A 397 13.12 -34.28 1.21
N THR A 398 12.21 -33.58 0.54
CA THR A 398 11.25 -32.67 1.20
C THR A 398 9.97 -33.35 1.67
N TRP A 399 9.67 -34.57 1.18
CA TRP A 399 8.46 -35.33 1.51
C TRP A 399 8.29 -35.56 3.01
N TRP A 400 9.40 -35.69 3.76
CA TRP A 400 9.35 -35.81 5.21
C TRP A 400 8.84 -34.54 5.90
N PHE A 401 9.20 -33.36 5.38
CA PHE A 401 9.00 -32.05 6.02
C PHE A 401 7.80 -31.27 5.47
N GLN A 402 7.45 -31.40 4.19
CA GLN A 402 6.43 -30.58 3.53
C GLN A 402 5.37 -31.45 2.84
N SER A 403 4.10 -31.06 2.92
CA SER A 403 3.03 -31.57 2.05
C SER A 403 3.02 -30.75 0.77
N ARG A 404 2.82 -31.40 -0.37
CA ARG A 404 2.86 -30.74 -1.68
C ARG A 404 1.50 -30.09 -1.98
N SER A 405 1.37 -28.79 -1.75
CA SER A 405 0.24 -27.99 -2.20
C SER A 405 0.56 -27.25 -3.50
N PHE A 406 -0.44 -27.05 -4.36
CA PHE A 406 -0.29 -26.21 -5.54
C PHE A 406 -0.43 -24.71 -5.19
N VAL A 407 -1.46 -24.39 -4.41
CA VAL A 407 -1.71 -23.03 -3.88
C VAL A 407 -0.66 -22.66 -2.83
N GLY A 408 -0.21 -21.40 -2.84
CA GLY A 408 0.80 -20.89 -1.90
C GLY A 408 2.26 -21.16 -2.28
N ARG A 409 2.50 -21.92 -3.36
CA ARG A 409 3.83 -22.42 -3.73
C ARG A 409 4.76 -21.32 -4.21
N GLY A 410 5.88 -21.14 -3.52
CA GLY A 410 6.89 -20.16 -3.93
C GLY A 410 6.41 -18.70 -3.87
N LEU A 411 5.40 -18.43 -3.02
CA LEU A 411 4.86 -17.11 -2.70
C LEU A 411 5.46 -16.53 -1.40
N ARG A 412 6.62 -17.03 -0.96
CA ARG A 412 7.30 -16.45 0.22
C ARG A 412 7.80 -15.05 -0.10
N GLU A 413 7.69 -14.17 0.89
CA GLU A 413 8.10 -12.77 0.82
C GLU A 413 9.62 -12.61 0.57
N GLY A 414 10.04 -11.37 0.27
CA GLY A 414 11.45 -11.05 0.03
C GLY A 414 12.34 -11.32 1.25
N THR A 415 13.66 -11.46 1.02
CA THR A 415 14.65 -11.66 2.09
C THR A 415 14.59 -10.55 3.13
N PHE A 416 14.47 -9.29 2.70
CA PHE A 416 14.43 -8.13 3.57
C PHE A 416 13.21 -8.11 4.49
N ASP A 417 12.02 -8.42 3.97
CA ASP A 417 10.79 -8.46 4.76
C ASP A 417 10.82 -9.61 5.77
N ASN A 418 11.36 -10.77 5.39
CA ASN A 418 11.58 -11.87 6.32
C ASN A 418 12.58 -11.53 7.42
N VAL A 419 13.66 -10.80 7.12
CA VAL A 419 14.62 -10.34 8.14
C VAL A 419 13.96 -9.36 9.10
N LYS A 420 13.19 -8.38 8.59
CA LYS A 420 12.42 -7.45 9.43
C LYS A 420 11.47 -8.18 10.37
N TYR A 421 10.68 -9.11 9.81
CA TYR A 421 9.76 -9.94 10.58
C TYR A 421 10.48 -10.77 11.65
N SER A 422 11.63 -11.34 11.30
CA SER A 422 12.43 -12.14 12.23
C SER A 422 12.99 -11.29 13.38
N ILE A 423 13.53 -10.10 13.09
CA ILE A 423 14.04 -9.16 14.10
C ILE A 423 12.92 -8.76 15.06
N PHE A 424 11.72 -8.46 14.55
CA PHE A 424 10.56 -8.11 15.37
C PHE A 424 10.26 -9.20 16.41
N TRP A 425 10.14 -10.45 15.98
CA TRP A 425 9.84 -11.56 16.89
C TRP A 425 10.99 -11.90 17.83
N VAL A 426 12.24 -11.83 17.38
CA VAL A 426 13.41 -12.07 18.25
C VAL A 426 13.47 -11.06 19.38
N LEU A 427 13.27 -9.76 19.08
CA LEU A 427 13.27 -8.71 20.11
C LEU A 427 12.10 -8.87 21.09
N LEU A 428 10.88 -9.10 20.58
CA LEU A 428 9.69 -9.31 21.39
C LEU A 428 9.87 -10.51 22.33
N LEU A 429 10.30 -11.66 21.80
CA LEU A 429 10.49 -12.87 22.59
C LEU A 429 11.64 -12.72 23.58
N ALA A 430 12.73 -12.03 23.22
CA ALA A 430 13.84 -11.77 24.14
C ALA A 430 13.39 -10.96 25.37
N VAL A 431 12.60 -9.90 25.16
CA VAL A 431 12.05 -9.09 26.25
C VAL A 431 11.02 -9.88 27.07
N LYS A 432 10.09 -10.59 26.41
CA LYS A 432 9.12 -11.47 27.07
C LYS A 432 9.81 -12.48 27.98
N PHE A 433 10.78 -13.22 27.45
CA PHE A 433 11.48 -14.25 28.21
C PHE A 433 12.35 -13.65 29.32
N ALA A 434 13.03 -12.52 29.09
CA ALA A 434 13.73 -11.83 30.17
C ALA A 434 12.77 -11.44 31.31
N PHE A 435 11.61 -10.86 30.98
CA PHE A 435 10.57 -10.52 31.95
C PHE A 435 10.07 -11.76 32.72
N SER A 436 9.72 -12.84 32.01
CA SER A 436 9.25 -14.07 32.63
C SER A 436 10.30 -14.70 33.56
N TYR A 437 11.59 -14.70 33.19
CA TYR A 437 12.64 -15.23 34.06
C TYR A 437 12.79 -14.42 35.35
N PHE A 438 13.01 -13.11 35.23
CA PHE A 438 13.38 -12.27 36.38
C PHE A 438 12.20 -11.96 37.30
N LEU A 439 10.99 -11.75 36.75
CA LEU A 439 9.84 -11.28 37.52
C LEU A 439 8.78 -12.35 37.80
N GLN A 440 8.67 -13.39 36.98
CA GLN A 440 7.67 -14.45 37.20
C GLN A 440 8.30 -15.69 37.85
N ILE A 441 9.33 -16.27 37.23
CA ILE A 441 9.83 -17.61 37.59
C ILE A 441 10.79 -17.56 38.78
N ARG A 442 11.80 -16.68 38.74
CA ARG A 442 12.82 -16.60 39.80
C ARG A 442 12.25 -16.28 41.18
N PRO A 443 11.34 -15.31 41.36
CA PRO A 443 10.78 -14.99 42.67
C PRO A 443 10.02 -16.15 43.31
N LEU A 444 9.42 -17.03 42.49
CA LEU A 444 8.67 -18.20 42.97
C LEU A 444 9.57 -19.31 43.51
N VAL A 445 10.83 -19.40 43.09
CA VAL A 445 11.72 -20.50 43.50
C VAL A 445 11.97 -20.49 45.01
N LYS A 446 12.17 -19.31 45.62
CA LYS A 446 12.44 -19.19 47.07
C LYS A 446 11.25 -19.70 47.91
N PRO A 447 10.02 -19.18 47.74
CA PRO A 447 8.83 -19.74 48.41
C PRO A 447 8.61 -21.22 48.11
N THR A 448 8.87 -21.66 46.87
CA THR A 448 8.71 -23.07 46.49
C THR A 448 9.66 -23.96 47.30
N LYS A 449 10.93 -23.59 47.45
CA LYS A 449 11.90 -24.32 48.29
C LYS A 449 11.51 -24.33 49.76
N GLU A 450 11.01 -23.22 50.28
CA GLU A 450 10.54 -23.12 51.67
C GLU A 450 9.34 -24.03 51.91
N ILE A 451 8.34 -24.02 51.02
CA ILE A 451 7.18 -24.91 51.09
C ILE A 451 7.59 -26.39 51.01
N TYR A 452 8.56 -26.74 50.16
CA TYR A 452 9.06 -28.12 50.08
C TYR A 452 9.84 -28.57 51.32
N ARG A 453 10.48 -27.64 52.05
CA ARG A 453 11.22 -27.96 53.29
C ARG A 453 10.31 -28.16 54.50
N LEU A 454 9.09 -27.62 54.47
CA LEU A 454 8.09 -27.87 55.50
C LEU A 454 7.71 -29.36 55.48
N SER A 455 8.03 -30.10 56.54
CA SER A 455 7.60 -31.48 56.73
C SER A 455 6.74 -31.56 57.99
N LYS A 456 5.66 -32.36 57.97
CA LYS A 456 4.64 -32.50 59.03
C LYS A 456 3.75 -31.27 59.26
N VAL A 457 3.09 -30.78 58.20
CA VAL A 457 2.02 -29.75 58.32
C VAL A 457 0.68 -30.47 58.46
N THR A 458 -0.06 -30.24 59.56
CA THR A 458 -1.45 -30.71 59.70
C THR A 458 -2.38 -29.74 58.99
N TYR A 459 -2.90 -30.15 57.83
CA TYR A 459 -3.82 -29.34 57.06
C TYR A 459 -5.25 -29.42 57.62
N ALA A 460 -5.94 -28.29 57.75
CA ALA A 460 -7.33 -28.23 58.20
C ALA A 460 -8.35 -28.59 57.10
N TRP A 461 -7.90 -28.72 55.85
CA TRP A 461 -8.70 -29.05 54.67
C TRP A 461 -8.36 -30.45 54.11
N HIS A 462 -9.14 -30.92 53.14
CA HIS A 462 -8.93 -32.23 52.50
C HIS A 462 -7.58 -32.30 51.75
N GLU A 463 -6.76 -33.30 52.10
CA GLU A 463 -5.47 -33.56 51.45
C GLU A 463 -5.65 -34.31 50.13
N PHE A 464 -5.61 -33.59 49.00
CA PHE A 464 -5.68 -34.22 47.67
C PHE A 464 -4.46 -35.10 47.34
N PHE A 465 -3.30 -34.84 47.95
CA PHE A 465 -2.04 -35.58 47.73
C PHE A 465 -1.36 -35.84 49.08
N GLY A 466 -1.76 -36.94 49.74
CA GLY A 466 -1.43 -37.27 51.13
C GLY A 466 -0.03 -36.86 51.59
N GLN A 467 0.05 -36.21 52.76
CA GLN A 467 1.24 -35.70 53.45
C GLN A 467 2.24 -34.87 52.60
N SER A 468 1.87 -34.41 51.40
CA SER A 468 2.79 -33.67 50.52
C SER A 468 2.32 -32.25 50.23
N ASN A 469 3.23 -31.28 50.34
CA ASN A 469 2.93 -29.87 50.08
C ASN A 469 2.87 -29.54 48.58
N ARG A 470 2.79 -30.54 47.70
CA ARG A 470 2.83 -30.40 46.23
C ARG A 470 1.63 -29.64 45.68
N PHE A 471 0.46 -29.83 46.28
CA PHE A 471 -0.76 -29.11 45.89
C PHE A 471 -0.66 -27.61 46.17
N ALA A 472 -0.08 -27.23 47.31
CA ALA A 472 0.16 -25.82 47.64
C ALA A 472 1.13 -25.16 46.64
N VAL A 473 2.19 -25.88 46.24
CA VAL A 473 3.09 -25.41 45.18
C VAL A 473 2.35 -25.27 43.85
N PHE A 474 1.48 -26.21 43.48
CA PHE A 474 0.68 -26.10 42.27
C PHE A 474 -0.20 -24.84 42.27
N ILE A 475 -0.93 -24.58 43.36
CA ILE A 475 -1.77 -23.38 43.50
C ILE A 475 -0.93 -22.10 43.44
N LEU A 476 0.26 -22.08 44.06
CA LEU A 476 1.17 -20.94 44.02
C LEU A 476 1.62 -20.61 42.58
N TRP A 477 1.93 -21.64 41.79
CA TRP A 477 2.42 -21.48 40.41
C TRP A 477 1.30 -21.19 39.40
N LEU A 478 0.07 -21.66 39.65
CA LEU A 478 -1.02 -21.60 38.69
C LEU A 478 -1.31 -20.18 38.16
N PRO A 479 -1.50 -19.13 39.00
CA PRO A 479 -1.73 -17.77 38.51
C PRO A 479 -0.56 -17.23 37.67
N VAL A 480 0.68 -17.55 38.07
CA VAL A 480 1.88 -17.06 37.37
C VAL A 480 2.04 -17.75 36.01
N VAL A 481 1.74 -19.05 35.92
CA VAL A 481 1.73 -19.76 34.63
C VAL A 481 0.64 -19.22 33.71
N LEU A 482 -0.55 -18.88 34.23
CA LEU A 482 -1.60 -18.25 33.43
C LEU A 482 -1.15 -16.89 32.88
N ILE A 483 -0.52 -16.05 33.72
CA ILE A 483 0.04 -14.75 33.29
C ILE A 483 1.15 -14.97 32.25
N TYR A 484 2.03 -15.95 32.42
CA TYR A 484 3.08 -16.31 31.47
C TYR A 484 2.56 -16.71 30.08
N LEU A 485 1.39 -17.36 30.02
CA LEU A 485 0.74 -17.69 28.75
C LEU A 485 0.09 -16.45 28.09
N MET A 486 -0.48 -15.55 28.90
CA MET A 486 -1.17 -14.34 28.43
C MET A 486 -0.22 -13.21 28.03
N ASP A 487 0.93 -13.09 28.70
CA ASP A 487 1.84 -11.94 28.57
C ASP A 487 2.36 -11.69 27.14
N ILE A 488 2.37 -12.71 26.29
CA ILE A 488 2.80 -12.59 24.89
C ILE A 488 1.91 -11.63 24.11
N GLN A 489 0.62 -11.54 24.45
CA GLN A 489 -0.31 -10.59 23.84
C GLN A 489 0.00 -9.15 24.26
N ILE A 490 0.39 -8.93 25.52
CA ILE A 490 0.77 -7.62 26.04
C ILE A 490 2.06 -7.13 25.34
N TRP A 491 3.09 -7.98 25.31
CA TRP A 491 4.34 -7.65 24.63
C TRP A 491 4.12 -7.45 23.13
N TYR A 492 3.27 -8.26 22.50
CA TYR A 492 2.88 -8.07 21.11
C TYR A 492 2.22 -6.72 20.88
N ALA A 493 1.25 -6.31 21.70
CA ALA A 493 0.57 -5.02 21.56
C ALA A 493 1.53 -3.82 21.68
N ILE A 494 2.49 -3.88 22.61
CA ILE A 494 3.51 -2.85 22.78
C ILE A 494 4.42 -2.77 21.55
N PHE A 495 5.02 -3.90 21.14
CA PHE A 495 5.94 -3.94 20.01
C PHE A 495 5.22 -3.64 18.69
N SER A 496 3.98 -4.10 18.49
CA SER A 496 3.18 -3.80 17.29
C SER A 496 2.82 -2.33 17.21
N SER A 497 2.51 -1.68 18.34
CA SER A 497 2.28 -0.24 18.40
C SER A 497 3.54 0.55 18.06
N MET A 498 4.70 0.17 18.62
CA MET A 498 5.98 0.78 18.31
C MET A 498 6.38 0.60 16.84
N ALA A 499 6.26 -0.63 16.31
CA ALA A 499 6.53 -0.93 14.92
C ALA A 499 5.56 -0.20 13.98
N GLY A 500 4.28 -0.13 14.33
CA GLY A 500 3.27 0.63 13.60
C GLY A 500 3.57 2.14 13.60
N ALA A 501 3.98 2.70 14.73
CA ALA A 501 4.42 4.09 14.82
C ALA A 501 5.68 4.34 13.97
N PHE A 502 6.67 3.45 14.01
CA PHE A 502 7.86 3.53 13.17
C PHE A 502 7.50 3.46 11.68
N VAL A 503 6.71 2.46 11.27
CA VAL A 503 6.26 2.34 9.88
C VAL A 503 5.45 3.56 9.46
N GLY A 504 4.55 4.08 10.31
CA GLY A 504 3.79 5.29 10.04
C GLY A 504 4.68 6.53 9.85
N LEU A 505 5.71 6.67 10.68
CA LEU A 505 6.69 7.75 10.62
C LEU A 505 7.54 7.65 9.34
N PHE A 506 8.02 6.46 8.99
CA PHE A 506 8.77 6.21 7.74
C PHE A 506 7.89 6.28 6.48
N ALA A 507 6.59 6.02 6.61
CA ALA A 507 5.60 6.25 5.57
C ALA A 507 5.14 7.72 5.51
N HIS A 508 5.59 8.56 6.45
CA HIS A 508 5.21 9.97 6.57
C HIS A 508 3.68 10.18 6.60
N LEU A 509 2.95 9.20 7.13
CA LEU A 509 1.51 9.27 7.30
C LEU A 509 1.20 10.34 8.35
N GLY A 510 0.58 11.44 7.93
CA GLY A 510 0.30 12.57 8.80
C GLY A 510 1.49 13.50 9.00
N GLU A 511 2.37 13.66 8.00
CA GLU A 511 3.37 14.74 8.02
C GLU A 511 2.70 16.12 7.83
N ILE A 512 1.67 16.19 6.99
CA ILE A 512 0.81 17.37 6.85
C ILE A 512 -0.52 17.04 7.54
N ARG A 513 -0.68 17.52 8.78
CA ARG A 513 -1.92 17.39 9.58
C ARG A 513 -2.67 18.71 9.69
N ASP A 514 -1.92 19.80 9.75
CA ASP A 514 -2.44 21.14 9.98
C ASP A 514 -2.18 22.06 8.80
N MET A 515 -3.01 23.10 8.69
CA MET A 515 -2.85 24.15 7.69
C MET A 515 -1.47 24.83 7.77
N LYS A 516 -0.89 24.95 8.97
CA LYS A 516 0.48 25.48 9.14
C LYS A 516 1.53 24.65 8.41
N GLN A 517 1.45 23.32 8.51
CA GLN A 517 2.37 22.41 7.81
C GLN A 517 2.11 22.42 6.31
N LEU A 518 0.85 22.52 5.89
CA LEU A 518 0.47 22.68 4.48
C LEU A 518 1.19 23.90 3.87
N ARG A 519 1.10 25.07 4.52
CA ARG A 519 1.70 26.33 4.05
C ARG A 519 3.22 26.23 3.87
N LEU A 520 3.91 25.58 4.80
CA LEU A 520 5.37 25.36 4.74
C LEU A 520 5.78 24.47 3.56
N ARG A 521 4.94 23.49 3.23
CA ARG A 521 5.22 22.50 2.18
C ARG A 521 4.67 22.88 0.81
N PHE A 522 3.74 23.84 0.73
CA PHE A 522 3.02 24.20 -0.50
C PHE A 522 3.95 24.58 -1.66
N GLN A 523 5.05 25.29 -1.38
CA GLN A 523 6.07 25.62 -2.39
C GLN A 523 6.70 24.40 -3.08
N PHE A 524 6.70 23.24 -2.42
CA PHE A 524 7.23 22.01 -3.00
C PHE A 524 6.18 21.19 -3.75
N PHE A 525 4.89 21.58 -3.71
CA PHE A 525 3.81 20.78 -4.32
C PHE A 525 3.93 20.72 -5.84
N ALA A 526 4.27 21.84 -6.49
CA ALA A 526 4.47 21.86 -7.94
C ALA A 526 5.58 20.89 -8.36
N SER A 527 6.72 20.93 -7.67
CA SER A 527 7.85 20.02 -7.94
C SER A 527 7.53 18.57 -7.58
N ALA A 528 6.81 18.32 -6.48
CA ALA A 528 6.39 16.98 -6.07
C ALA A 528 5.36 16.39 -7.04
N MET A 529 4.45 17.20 -7.56
CA MET A 529 3.50 16.82 -8.61
C MET A 529 4.22 16.52 -9.93
N SER A 530 5.07 17.43 -10.40
CA SER A 530 5.91 17.23 -11.60
C SER A 530 6.69 15.92 -11.49
N PHE A 531 7.25 15.63 -10.32
CA PHE A 531 7.99 14.40 -10.08
C PHE A 531 7.12 13.14 -10.00
N ASN A 532 6.03 13.12 -9.23
CA ASN A 532 5.29 11.88 -8.98
C ASN A 532 4.15 11.62 -9.97
N ILE A 533 3.48 12.66 -10.46
CA ILE A 533 2.26 12.54 -11.28
C ILE A 533 2.57 12.65 -12.78
N MET A 534 3.60 13.39 -13.17
CA MET A 534 3.91 13.56 -14.58
C MET A 534 4.85 12.46 -15.10
N PRO A 535 4.64 11.98 -16.34
CA PRO A 535 5.59 11.10 -16.98
C PRO A 535 6.91 11.84 -17.24
N GLU A 536 8.04 11.13 -17.09
CA GLU A 536 9.36 11.65 -17.46
C GLU A 536 9.29 12.00 -18.96
N GLU A 537 9.47 13.28 -19.31
CA GLU A 537 9.66 13.67 -20.71
C GLU A 537 10.81 12.81 -21.21
N GLN A 538 10.55 11.97 -22.22
CA GLN A 538 11.50 11.00 -22.75
C GLN A 538 12.64 11.78 -23.43
N HIS A 539 13.57 12.33 -22.65
CA HIS A 539 14.88 12.69 -23.14
C HIS A 539 15.57 11.37 -23.49
N VAL A 540 15.41 11.02 -24.77
CA VAL A 540 16.18 10.00 -25.45
C VAL A 540 17.65 10.30 -25.20
N ASN A 541 18.36 9.31 -24.65
CA ASN A 541 19.81 9.31 -24.42
C ASN A 541 20.37 10.19 -23.30
N GLU A 542 20.27 9.72 -22.05
CA GLU A 542 21.42 9.80 -21.15
C GLU A 542 21.77 8.39 -20.64
N ARG A 543 22.89 7.86 -21.15
CA ARG A 543 23.55 6.66 -20.59
C ARG A 543 24.13 7.03 -19.23
N THR A 544 23.30 7.10 -18.18
CA THR A 544 23.78 7.27 -16.82
C THR A 544 24.07 5.91 -16.18
N PHE A 545 25.25 5.77 -15.56
CA PHE A 545 25.77 4.52 -14.97
C PHE A 545 25.04 4.08 -13.69
N LEU A 546 24.19 4.94 -13.11
CA LEU A 546 23.43 4.65 -11.91
C LEU A 546 22.08 3.99 -12.26
N PRO A 547 21.62 2.96 -11.51
CA PRO A 547 20.28 2.42 -11.67
C PRO A 547 19.24 3.54 -11.51
N ASN A 548 18.32 3.70 -12.48
CA ASN A 548 17.23 4.69 -12.43
C ASN A 548 16.47 4.68 -11.08
N ARG A 549 16.40 3.53 -10.41
CA ARG A 549 15.82 3.38 -9.07
C ARG A 549 16.56 4.17 -7.98
N LEU A 550 17.90 4.18 -7.99
CA LEU A 550 18.70 4.91 -7.01
C LEU A 550 18.64 6.43 -7.28
N ARG A 551 18.69 6.85 -8.54
CA ARG A 551 18.49 8.27 -8.92
C ARG A 551 17.13 8.78 -8.45
N ASN A 552 16.06 8.04 -8.76
CA ASN A 552 14.70 8.37 -8.31
C ASN A 552 14.57 8.36 -6.79
N PHE A 553 15.24 7.45 -6.09
CA PHE A 553 15.27 7.41 -4.63
C PHE A 553 15.97 8.65 -4.04
N TRP A 554 17.12 9.04 -4.57
CA TRP A 554 17.84 10.24 -4.14
C TRP A 554 17.09 11.54 -4.47
N GLN A 555 16.53 11.67 -5.68
CA GLN A 555 15.69 12.82 -6.04
C GLN A 555 14.45 12.92 -5.16
N ARG A 556 13.82 11.78 -4.83
CA ARG A 556 12.67 11.74 -3.91
C ARG A 556 13.06 12.11 -2.49
N LEU A 557 14.20 11.64 -1.98
CA LEU A 557 14.74 12.06 -0.68
C LEU A 557 15.01 13.56 -0.65
N GLN A 558 15.59 14.11 -1.73
CA GLN A 558 15.85 15.54 -1.84
C GLN A 558 14.55 16.37 -1.87
N LEU A 559 13.54 15.95 -2.64
CA LEU A 559 12.19 16.58 -2.65
C LEU A 559 11.52 16.50 -1.27
N ARG A 560 11.66 15.36 -0.59
CA ARG A 560 10.97 15.09 0.69
C ARG A 560 11.57 15.87 1.86
N TYR A 561 12.89 16.04 1.90
CA TYR A 561 13.56 16.71 3.02
C TYR A 561 14.08 18.13 2.69
N GLY A 562 13.93 18.60 1.45
CA GLY A 562 14.33 19.96 1.07
C GLY A 562 15.85 20.19 1.12
N PHE A 563 16.66 19.13 1.09
CA PHE A 563 18.13 19.21 1.25
C PHE A 563 18.86 19.85 0.05
N SER A 564 18.14 20.25 -1.01
CA SER A 564 18.75 20.76 -2.24
C SER A 564 18.36 22.21 -2.52
N ARG A 565 19.38 23.08 -2.57
CA ARG A 565 19.32 24.43 -3.19
C ARG A 565 19.06 24.38 -4.71
N SER A 566 19.09 23.19 -5.33
CA SER A 566 18.96 22.99 -6.78
C SER A 566 17.52 22.83 -7.27
N PHE A 567 16.53 22.68 -6.39
CA PHE A 567 15.13 22.90 -6.79
C PHE A 567 14.96 24.40 -6.90
N ARG A 568 15.11 24.90 -8.14
CA ARG A 568 15.02 26.32 -8.47
C ARG A 568 13.77 26.91 -7.80
N LYS A 569 13.94 28.06 -7.15
CA LYS A 569 12.84 28.92 -6.75
C LYS A 569 11.84 28.96 -7.90
N ILE A 570 10.58 28.64 -7.60
CA ILE A 570 9.55 28.65 -8.63
C ILE A 570 9.39 30.11 -9.04
N GLU A 571 9.84 30.43 -10.24
CA GLU A 571 9.63 31.74 -10.88
C GLU A 571 8.37 31.64 -11.75
N SER A 572 7.66 32.76 -11.94
CA SER A 572 6.37 32.81 -12.67
C SER A 572 6.42 32.22 -14.08
N ASN A 573 7.58 32.27 -14.73
CA ASN A 573 7.80 31.73 -16.08
C ASN A 573 8.11 30.22 -16.12
N GLN A 574 8.07 29.49 -15.00
CA GLN A 574 8.31 28.04 -15.01
C GLN A 574 7.06 27.25 -15.42
N VAL A 575 7.22 26.40 -16.44
CA VAL A 575 6.17 25.51 -16.96
C VAL A 575 5.51 24.66 -15.86
N GLU A 576 6.28 24.26 -14.84
CA GLU A 576 5.79 23.48 -13.71
C GLU A 576 4.74 24.21 -12.87
N ALA A 577 4.91 25.53 -12.68
CA ALA A 577 3.99 26.35 -11.88
C ALA A 577 2.62 26.47 -12.56
N ARG A 578 2.63 26.70 -13.88
CA ARG A 578 1.41 26.79 -14.70
C ARG A 578 0.63 25.48 -14.69
N ARG A 579 1.32 24.36 -14.89
CA ARG A 579 0.72 23.02 -14.84
C ARG A 579 0.12 22.71 -13.46
N PHE A 580 0.83 23.07 -12.38
CA PHE A 580 0.33 22.92 -11.02
C PHE A 580 -0.94 23.75 -10.78
N ALA A 581 -0.97 25.00 -11.23
CA ALA A 581 -2.13 25.87 -11.07
C ALA A 581 -3.40 25.31 -11.72
N LEU A 582 -3.28 24.69 -12.90
CA LEU A 582 -4.42 24.05 -13.58
C LEU A 582 -5.07 22.96 -12.71
N ILE A 583 -4.25 22.03 -12.21
CA ILE A 583 -4.76 20.91 -11.41
C ILE A 583 -5.25 21.41 -10.04
N TRP A 584 -4.53 22.32 -9.40
CA TRP A 584 -4.92 22.88 -8.11
C TRP A 584 -6.27 23.60 -8.21
N ASN A 585 -6.45 24.46 -9.22
CA ASN A 585 -7.69 25.20 -9.39
C ASN A 585 -8.86 24.27 -9.75
N GLU A 586 -8.62 23.19 -10.50
CA GLU A 586 -9.65 22.17 -10.76
C GLU A 586 -10.10 21.50 -9.46
N ILE A 587 -9.17 21.16 -8.55
CA ILE A 587 -9.50 20.59 -7.23
C ILE A 587 -10.36 21.57 -6.42
N ILE A 588 -10.01 22.85 -6.39
CA ILE A 588 -10.77 23.86 -5.66
C ILE A 588 -12.15 24.08 -6.30
N THR A 589 -12.24 24.04 -7.62
CA THR A 589 -13.50 24.14 -8.36
C THR A 589 -14.42 22.97 -8.04
N LYS A 590 -13.89 21.74 -7.99
CA LYS A 590 -14.65 20.56 -7.56
C LYS A 590 -15.12 20.66 -6.11
N PHE A 591 -14.30 21.23 -5.22
CA PHE A 591 -14.75 21.48 -3.84
C PHE A 591 -15.87 22.51 -3.78
N ARG A 592 -15.91 23.44 -4.74
CA ARG A 592 -17.00 24.41 -4.86
C ARG A 592 -18.26 23.78 -5.44
N GLU A 593 -18.14 22.94 -6.47
CA GLU A 593 -19.25 22.16 -7.05
C GLU A 593 -19.88 21.21 -6.02
N GLU A 594 -19.08 20.64 -5.12
CA GLU A 594 -19.54 19.80 -4.01
C GLU A 594 -20.01 20.61 -2.77
N ASP A 595 -20.12 21.94 -2.86
CA ASP A 595 -20.51 22.86 -1.76
C ASP A 595 -19.67 22.71 -0.47
N ILE A 596 -18.40 22.27 -0.58
CA ILE A 596 -17.49 22.10 0.56
C ILE A 596 -16.85 23.43 0.97
N VAL A 597 -16.61 24.31 -0.01
CA VAL A 597 -16.00 25.65 0.17
C VAL A 597 -16.89 26.74 -0.40
N SER A 598 -16.88 27.91 0.24
CA SER A 598 -17.63 29.09 -0.24
C SER A 598 -16.91 29.84 -1.37
N ASP A 599 -17.63 30.66 -2.15
CA ASP A 599 -17.04 31.48 -3.23
C ASP A 599 -15.89 32.37 -2.75
N LEU A 600 -16.01 32.92 -1.53
CA LEU A 600 -14.93 33.67 -0.90
C LEU A 600 -13.71 32.79 -0.63
N GLU A 601 -13.89 31.56 -0.13
CA GLU A 601 -12.79 30.63 0.14
C GLU A 601 -12.13 30.14 -1.15
N VAL A 602 -12.90 30.00 -2.24
CA VAL A 602 -12.35 29.71 -3.58
C VAL A 602 -11.36 30.81 -3.98
N GLU A 603 -11.76 32.08 -3.91
CA GLU A 603 -10.86 33.20 -4.25
C GLU A 603 -9.58 33.23 -3.39
N LEU A 604 -9.67 32.78 -2.13
CA LEU A 604 -8.52 32.71 -1.23
C LEU A 604 -7.57 31.55 -1.54
N LEU A 605 -8.10 30.43 -2.06
CA LEU A 605 -7.36 29.20 -2.33
C LEU A 605 -6.85 29.13 -3.78
N GLU A 606 -7.48 29.82 -4.72
CA GLU A 606 -7.15 29.80 -6.14
C GLU A 606 -5.75 30.36 -6.44
N LEU A 607 -5.08 29.75 -7.42
CA LEU A 607 -3.86 30.26 -8.06
C LEU A 607 -4.25 31.08 -9.31
N PRO A 608 -4.18 32.41 -9.29
CA PRO A 608 -4.69 33.23 -10.39
C PRO A 608 -3.81 33.15 -11.67
N PRO A 609 -4.43 33.19 -12.86
CA PRO A 609 -3.76 33.13 -14.17
C PRO A 609 -3.07 34.44 -14.50
N GLU A 610 -1.86 34.43 -15.08
CA GLU A 610 -1.02 35.59 -15.45
C GLU A 610 -1.83 36.79 -15.99
N LEU A 611 -1.93 37.87 -15.20
CA LEU A 611 -2.67 39.09 -15.47
C LEU A 611 -1.85 40.28 -14.92
N TRP A 612 -1.98 41.45 -15.54
CA TRP A 612 -1.32 42.72 -15.13
C TRP A 612 0.22 42.70 -15.12
N ASN A 613 0.83 41.77 -15.86
CA ASN A 613 2.29 41.62 -16.01
C ASN A 613 3.07 41.60 -14.67
N VAL A 614 2.49 40.98 -13.65
CA VAL A 614 3.11 40.85 -12.32
C VAL A 614 4.37 39.99 -12.41
N ARG A 615 5.49 40.49 -11.88
CA ARG A 615 6.83 39.89 -12.03
C ARG A 615 7.05 38.59 -11.23
N VAL A 616 6.10 38.19 -10.40
CA VAL A 616 6.22 37.07 -9.45
C VAL A 616 5.04 36.10 -9.54
N ILE A 617 5.24 34.90 -8.98
CA ILE A 617 4.13 33.96 -8.77
C ILE A 617 3.16 34.57 -7.78
N ARG A 618 1.89 34.60 -8.19
CA ARG A 618 0.79 34.99 -7.33
C ARG A 618 0.31 33.78 -6.55
N TRP A 619 0.89 33.59 -5.38
CA TRP A 619 0.48 32.54 -4.45
C TRP A 619 -0.94 32.78 -3.93
N PRO A 620 -1.69 31.74 -3.56
CA PRO A 620 -3.03 31.91 -2.97
C PRO A 620 -3.01 32.83 -1.75
N CYS A 621 -4.06 33.63 -1.56
CA CYS A 621 -4.09 34.65 -0.50
C CYS A 621 -3.95 34.05 0.91
N PHE A 622 -4.40 32.81 1.13
CA PHE A 622 -4.22 32.13 2.43
C PHE A 622 -2.74 31.89 2.78
N LEU A 623 -1.83 31.81 1.79
CA LEU A 623 -0.39 31.72 2.01
C LEU A 623 0.23 33.07 2.36
N LEU A 624 -0.29 34.16 1.77
CA LEU A 624 0.22 35.54 1.92
C LEU A 624 -0.24 36.23 3.22
N CYS A 625 -1.12 35.58 4.00
CA CYS A 625 -1.70 36.09 5.24
C CYS A 625 -0.68 36.79 6.15
N ASN A 626 -0.92 38.07 6.45
CA ASN A 626 -0.12 38.95 7.32
C ASN A 626 1.32 39.23 6.87
N GLU A 627 1.79 38.65 5.76
CA GLU A 627 3.18 38.84 5.33
C GLU A 627 3.46 40.28 4.88
N LEU A 628 2.49 40.94 4.23
CA LEU A 628 2.65 42.34 3.83
C LEU A 628 2.70 43.27 5.05
N SER A 629 1.81 43.07 6.03
CA SER A 629 1.82 43.84 7.28
C SER A 629 3.14 43.66 8.05
N LEU A 630 3.70 42.44 8.06
CA LEU A 630 5.02 42.17 8.61
C LEU A 630 6.14 42.87 7.82
N ALA A 631 6.05 42.92 6.48
CA ALA A 631 6.99 43.67 5.65
C ALA A 631 6.93 45.18 5.94
N LEU A 632 5.73 45.75 6.11
CA LEU A 632 5.52 47.14 6.49
C LEU A 632 6.06 47.46 7.89
N GLY A 633 5.89 46.55 8.85
CA GLY A 633 6.51 46.65 10.18
C GLY A 633 8.03 46.64 10.11
N GLN A 634 8.61 45.71 9.34
CA GLN A 634 10.05 45.64 9.10
C GLN A 634 10.60 46.89 8.43
N ALA A 635 9.87 47.47 7.47
CA ALA A 635 10.24 48.71 6.80
C ALA A 635 10.29 49.91 7.76
N LYS A 636 9.42 49.95 8.78
CA LYS A 636 9.40 51.01 9.80
C LYS A 636 10.52 50.88 10.84
N GLU A 637 10.80 49.65 11.29
CA GLU A 637 11.72 49.39 12.39
C GLU A 637 13.19 49.27 11.96
N VAL A 638 13.44 48.76 10.75
CA VAL A 638 14.80 48.46 10.31
C VAL A 638 15.43 49.69 9.66
N GLN A 639 16.26 50.39 10.42
CA GLN A 639 17.15 51.41 9.88
C GLN A 639 18.41 50.77 9.27
N GLY A 640 18.73 51.11 8.03
CA GLY A 640 19.90 50.61 7.30
C GLY A 640 19.72 50.65 5.78
N PRO A 641 20.75 50.24 5.01
CA PRO A 641 20.71 50.28 3.54
C PRO A 641 19.63 49.35 2.97
N ASP A 642 19.09 49.72 1.81
CA ASP A 642 18.03 49.01 1.07
C ASP A 642 18.28 47.50 1.00
N ARG A 643 19.52 47.11 0.67
CA ARG A 643 19.93 45.70 0.54
C ARG A 643 19.71 44.90 1.81
N ARG A 644 19.91 45.50 2.99
CA ARG A 644 19.71 44.82 4.29
C ARG A 644 18.22 44.63 4.58
N LEU A 645 17.40 45.65 4.30
CA LEU A 645 15.95 45.57 4.43
C LEU A 645 15.38 44.52 3.47
N TRP A 646 15.78 44.57 2.19
CA TRP A 646 15.33 43.64 1.18
C TRP A 646 15.75 42.20 1.46
N THR A 647 16.97 41.98 1.97
CA THR A 647 17.42 40.64 2.39
C THR A 647 16.57 40.08 3.53
N LYS A 648 16.11 40.93 4.47
CA LYS A 648 15.20 40.51 5.55
C LYS A 648 13.81 40.16 5.01
N ILE A 649 13.28 40.96 4.08
CA ILE A 649 12.00 40.70 3.42
C ILE A 649 12.07 39.38 2.63
N CYS A 650 13.16 39.15 1.89
CA CYS A 650 13.41 37.96 1.09
C CYS A 650 13.71 36.68 1.90
N LYS A 651 13.76 36.72 3.23
CA LYS A 651 13.86 35.50 4.05
C LYS A 651 12.62 34.60 3.91
N ASN A 652 11.47 35.19 3.64
CA ASN A 652 10.23 34.47 3.34
C ASN A 652 9.82 34.77 1.91
N ASP A 653 9.78 33.73 1.06
CA ASP A 653 9.45 33.89 -0.35
C ASP A 653 8.00 34.39 -0.55
N TYR A 654 7.05 33.99 0.32
CA TYR A 654 5.68 34.52 0.26
C TYR A 654 5.64 36.02 0.56
N ARG A 655 6.48 36.51 1.48
CA ARG A 655 6.57 37.94 1.80
C ARG A 655 7.12 38.75 0.63
N ARG A 656 8.21 38.25 0.02
CA ARG A 656 8.77 38.84 -1.19
C ARG A 656 7.72 38.93 -2.30
N CYS A 657 6.99 37.84 -2.56
CA CYS A 657 5.97 37.80 -3.60
C CYS A 657 4.82 38.77 -3.28
N ALA A 658 4.32 38.82 -2.04
CA ALA A 658 3.26 39.74 -1.64
C ALA A 658 3.64 41.21 -1.87
N VAL A 659 4.86 41.62 -1.52
CA VAL A 659 5.33 43.00 -1.71
C VAL A 659 5.40 43.36 -3.20
N ILE A 660 5.97 42.49 -4.03
CA ILE A 660 6.11 42.72 -5.48
C ILE A 660 4.75 42.70 -6.16
N GLU A 661 3.88 41.75 -5.80
CA GLU A 661 2.52 41.64 -6.35
C GLU A 661 1.70 42.89 -6.07
N VAL A 662 1.73 43.41 -4.83
CA VAL A 662 1.00 44.64 -4.47
C VAL A 662 1.55 45.85 -5.19
N TYR A 663 2.88 45.97 -5.33
CA TYR A 663 3.51 47.08 -6.05
C TYR A 663 3.11 47.08 -7.53
N ASP A 664 3.31 45.95 -8.23
CA ASP A 664 2.98 45.81 -9.66
C ASP A 664 1.47 45.99 -9.89
N SER A 665 0.63 45.42 -9.02
CA SER A 665 -0.83 45.54 -9.13
C SER A 665 -1.32 46.96 -8.87
N THR A 666 -0.69 47.69 -7.95
CA THR A 666 -1.04 49.10 -7.68
C THR A 666 -0.66 49.98 -8.87
N LYS A 667 0.52 49.74 -9.47
CA LYS A 667 0.97 50.43 -10.69
C LYS A 667 -0.01 50.23 -11.83
N TYR A 668 -0.37 48.97 -12.10
CA TYR A 668 -1.32 48.64 -13.16
C TYR A 668 -2.71 49.24 -12.89
N MET A 669 -3.26 49.05 -11.69
CA MET A 669 -4.58 49.55 -11.32
C MET A 669 -4.68 51.07 -11.44
N LEU A 670 -3.69 51.82 -10.95
CA LEU A 670 -3.71 53.29 -11.02
C LEU A 670 -3.64 53.79 -12.47
N LEU A 671 -2.87 53.14 -13.34
CA LEU A 671 -2.79 53.50 -14.76
C LEU A 671 -4.07 53.14 -15.52
N GLU A 672 -4.77 52.08 -15.12
CA GLU A 672 -6.02 51.65 -15.75
C GLU A 672 -7.21 52.57 -15.38
N ILE A 673 -7.29 53.05 -14.12
CA ILE A 673 -8.39 53.92 -13.69
C ILE A 673 -8.23 55.38 -14.14
N ILE A 674 -7.06 55.76 -14.66
CA ILE A 674 -6.76 57.12 -15.14
C ILE A 674 -6.66 57.09 -16.66
N LYS A 675 -7.49 57.91 -17.33
CA LYS A 675 -7.55 57.99 -18.78
C LYS A 675 -6.17 58.20 -19.42
N GLU A 676 -5.84 57.35 -20.39
CA GLU A 676 -4.60 57.46 -21.16
C GLU A 676 -4.47 58.83 -21.84
N ARG A 677 -3.23 59.33 -21.95
CA ARG A 677 -2.88 60.64 -22.55
C ARG A 677 -3.34 61.89 -21.77
N THR A 678 -3.64 61.75 -20.48
CA THR A 678 -3.85 62.88 -19.56
C THR A 678 -2.56 63.27 -18.82
N GLU A 679 -2.46 64.51 -18.33
CA GLU A 679 -1.30 64.94 -17.52
C GLU A 679 -1.18 64.08 -16.25
N GLU A 680 -2.30 63.69 -15.65
CA GLU A 680 -2.42 62.82 -14.48
C GLU A 680 -1.83 61.41 -14.73
N HIS A 681 -2.10 60.84 -15.92
CA HIS A 681 -1.51 59.56 -16.32
C HIS A 681 0.01 59.67 -16.47
N GLY A 682 0.50 60.81 -17.01
CA GLY A 682 1.92 61.14 -17.08
C GLY A 682 2.58 61.23 -15.70
N ILE A 683 1.93 61.92 -14.75
CA ILE A 683 2.38 62.06 -13.36
C ILE A 683 2.54 60.70 -12.68
N VAL A 684 1.52 59.83 -12.78
CA VAL A 684 1.57 58.49 -12.16
C VAL A 684 2.65 57.62 -12.81
N THR A 685 2.78 57.67 -14.14
CA THR A 685 3.82 56.94 -14.87
C THR A 685 5.22 57.38 -14.44
N GLN A 686 5.42 58.70 -14.32
CA GLN A 686 6.68 59.30 -13.89
C GLN A 686 7.02 58.92 -12.44
N LEU A 687 6.04 58.95 -11.54
CA LEU A 687 6.21 58.57 -10.15
C LEU A 687 6.69 57.11 -10.01
N PHE A 688 6.06 56.17 -10.72
CA PHE A 688 6.51 54.78 -10.69
C PHE A 688 7.87 54.58 -11.36
N ARG A 689 8.21 55.39 -12.37
CA ARG A 689 9.55 55.40 -12.98
C ARG A 689 10.61 55.84 -11.97
N GLU A 690 10.37 56.91 -11.23
CA GLU A 690 11.27 57.35 -10.15
C GLU A 690 11.43 56.26 -9.09
N PHE A 691 10.35 55.64 -8.63
CA PHE A 691 10.44 54.51 -7.70
C PHE A 691 11.29 53.36 -8.25
N ASP A 692 11.07 52.96 -9.51
CA ASP A 692 11.83 51.89 -10.16
C ASP A 692 13.33 52.25 -10.27
N GLU A 693 13.66 53.50 -10.60
CA GLU A 693 15.05 54.01 -10.67
C GLU A 693 15.72 54.04 -9.29
N SER A 694 15.06 54.57 -8.26
CA SER A 694 15.56 54.61 -6.87
C SER A 694 15.82 53.21 -6.32
N MET A 695 14.94 52.25 -6.63
CA MET A 695 15.10 50.84 -6.26
C MET A 695 16.27 50.18 -6.99
N ASN A 696 16.48 50.49 -8.27
CA ASN A 696 17.62 49.94 -9.04
C ASN A 696 18.97 50.49 -8.56
N LEU A 697 18.99 51.72 -8.02
CA LEU A 697 20.18 52.36 -7.47
C LEU A 697 20.45 52.05 -5.99
N ASP A 698 19.63 51.21 -5.35
CA ASP A 698 19.68 50.89 -3.91
C ASP A 698 19.62 52.14 -2.99
N LYS A 699 18.87 53.18 -3.40
CA LYS A 699 18.75 54.48 -2.68
C LYS A 699 17.33 54.81 -2.21
N PHE A 700 16.40 53.87 -2.29
CA PHE A 700 14.99 54.06 -1.97
C PHE A 700 14.77 54.50 -0.50
N THR A 701 15.48 53.90 0.47
CA THR A 701 15.35 54.31 1.89
C THR A 701 15.98 55.67 2.20
N VAL A 702 16.83 56.19 1.31
CA VAL A 702 17.42 57.52 1.41
C VAL A 702 16.47 58.57 0.85
N GLU A 703 15.86 58.27 -0.30
CA GLU A 703 14.98 59.18 -1.03
C GLU A 703 13.56 59.24 -0.45
N TYR A 704 13.10 58.18 0.24
CA TYR A 704 11.74 58.06 0.77
C TYR A 704 11.69 57.69 2.25
N LYS A 705 10.73 58.30 2.96
CA LYS A 705 10.48 58.07 4.40
C LYS A 705 9.66 56.80 4.60
N MET A 706 10.33 55.71 4.98
CA MET A 706 9.66 54.42 5.27
C MET A 706 8.63 54.50 6.42
N SER A 707 8.74 55.48 7.32
CA SER A 707 7.75 55.71 8.38
C SER A 707 6.38 56.15 7.84
N VAL A 708 6.35 56.82 6.69
CA VAL A 708 5.14 57.33 6.03
C VAL A 708 4.49 56.26 5.13
N LEU A 709 5.21 55.17 4.82
CA LEU A 709 4.68 54.08 4.00
C LEU A 709 3.42 53.42 4.61
N GLN A 710 3.29 53.41 5.94
CA GLN A 710 2.06 52.94 6.61
C GLN A 710 0.85 53.86 6.32
N ASN A 711 1.09 55.17 6.16
CA ASN A 711 0.04 56.12 5.79
C ASN A 711 -0.35 55.92 4.32
N VAL A 712 0.62 55.70 3.43
CA VAL A 712 0.36 55.37 2.02
C VAL A 712 -0.48 54.08 1.92
N HIS A 713 -0.12 53.03 2.66
CA HIS A 713 -0.91 51.80 2.78
C HIS A 713 -2.36 52.07 3.21
N ALA A 714 -2.56 52.87 4.26
CA ALA A 714 -3.90 53.19 4.76
C ALA A 714 -4.75 53.96 3.72
N LYS A 715 -4.15 54.91 2.98
CA LYS A 715 -4.84 55.65 1.92
C LYS A 715 -5.15 54.76 0.71
N LEU A 716 -4.24 53.84 0.35
CA LEU A 716 -4.48 52.86 -0.71
C LEU A 716 -5.63 51.91 -0.35
N VAL A 717 -5.68 51.42 0.90
CA VAL A 717 -6.81 50.59 1.38
C VAL A 717 -8.13 51.36 1.30
N ALA A 718 -8.15 52.64 1.68
CA ALA A 718 -9.33 53.48 1.56
C ALA A 718 -9.81 53.61 0.11
N LEU A 719 -8.90 53.84 -0.85
CA LEU A 719 -9.20 53.88 -2.28
C LEU A 719 -9.83 52.57 -2.77
N LEU A 720 -9.21 51.43 -2.44
CA LEU A 720 -9.71 50.11 -2.84
C LEU A 720 -11.09 49.81 -2.26
N SER A 721 -11.33 50.21 -1.01
CA SER A 721 -12.64 50.03 -0.37
C SER A 721 -13.75 50.84 -1.07
N LEU A 722 -13.41 51.93 -1.75
CA LEU A 722 -14.35 52.70 -2.57
C LEU A 722 -14.58 52.06 -3.94
N LEU A 723 -13.52 51.52 -4.56
CA LEU A 723 -13.59 50.83 -5.86
C LEU A 723 -14.42 49.53 -5.80
N LEU A 724 -14.50 48.89 -4.64
CA LEU A 724 -15.25 47.63 -4.44
C LEU A 724 -16.71 47.82 -4.02
N LYS A 725 -17.19 49.06 -3.82
CA LYS A 725 -18.60 49.32 -3.48
C LYS A 725 -19.51 49.13 -4.71
N PRO A 726 -20.74 48.63 -4.52
CA PRO A 726 -21.70 48.50 -5.62
C PRO A 726 -22.09 49.88 -6.19
N ASN A 727 -22.30 50.88 -5.33
CA ASN A 727 -22.55 52.27 -5.77
C ASN A 727 -21.23 53.06 -5.76
N LYS A 728 -20.63 53.24 -6.94
CA LYS A 728 -19.35 53.94 -7.11
C LYS A 728 -19.56 55.45 -7.12
N ASP A 729 -19.08 56.13 -6.09
CA ASP A 729 -19.11 57.58 -5.98
C ASP A 729 -17.80 58.17 -6.51
N ILE A 730 -17.83 58.69 -7.74
CA ILE A 730 -16.67 59.24 -8.44
C ILE A 730 -16.03 60.35 -7.61
N THR A 731 -16.82 61.22 -6.98
CA THR A 731 -16.28 62.34 -6.18
C THR A 731 -15.46 61.86 -4.99
N LYS A 732 -15.90 60.78 -4.31
CA LYS A 732 -15.15 60.17 -3.21
C LYS A 732 -13.89 59.47 -3.69
N ILE A 733 -13.93 58.83 -4.87
CA ILE A 733 -12.76 58.18 -5.47
C ILE A 733 -11.71 59.23 -5.86
N VAL A 734 -12.14 60.33 -6.48
CA VAL A 734 -11.27 61.47 -6.82
C VAL A 734 -10.62 62.06 -5.56
N ASN A 735 -11.40 62.31 -4.51
CA ASN A 735 -10.85 62.81 -3.23
C ASN A 735 -9.86 61.83 -2.61
N ALA A 736 -10.11 60.52 -2.70
CA ALA A 736 -9.19 59.50 -2.20
C ALA A 736 -7.88 59.45 -3.02
N LEU A 737 -7.96 59.60 -4.34
CA LEU A 737 -6.79 59.71 -5.23
C LEU A 737 -5.97 60.96 -4.95
N GLN A 738 -6.62 62.12 -4.76
CA GLN A 738 -5.95 63.37 -4.36
C GLN A 738 -5.24 63.21 -3.02
N THR A 739 -5.92 62.62 -2.02
CA THR A 739 -5.32 62.38 -0.71
C THR A 739 -4.12 61.43 -0.81
N LEU A 740 -4.21 60.39 -1.65
CA LEU A 740 -3.10 59.47 -1.89
C LEU A 740 -1.93 60.19 -2.57
N TYR A 741 -2.20 61.00 -3.59
CA TYR A 741 -1.22 61.82 -4.29
C TYR A 741 -0.51 62.78 -3.33
N ASP A 742 -1.25 63.53 -2.52
CA ASP A 742 -0.69 64.48 -1.56
C ASP A 742 0.24 63.80 -0.56
N VAL A 743 -0.16 62.65 0.00
CA VAL A 743 0.69 61.90 0.94
C VAL A 743 1.95 61.37 0.24
N VAL A 744 1.84 60.88 -0.99
CA VAL A 744 2.99 60.31 -1.72
C VAL A 744 3.97 61.39 -2.19
N ILE A 745 3.49 62.53 -2.66
CA ILE A 745 4.37 63.61 -3.15
C ILE A 745 4.92 64.46 -2.02
N ARG A 746 4.10 64.84 -1.03
CA ARG A 746 4.51 65.81 0.01
C ARG A 746 5.12 65.17 1.25
N ASP A 747 4.58 64.02 1.68
CA ASP A 747 4.96 63.42 2.96
C ASP A 747 5.93 62.24 2.81
N PHE A 748 5.81 61.46 1.74
CA PHE A 748 6.62 60.25 1.53
C PHE A 748 8.04 60.56 1.05
N GLN A 749 8.27 61.65 0.31
CA GLN A 749 9.62 62.09 -0.07
C GLN A 749 10.44 62.53 1.15
N ALA A 750 11.72 62.13 1.20
CA ALA A 750 12.62 62.50 2.29
C ALA A 750 12.93 64.01 2.27
N GLU A 751 13.29 64.53 1.09
CA GLU A 751 13.52 65.95 0.83
C GLU A 751 12.25 66.62 0.31
N LYS A 752 11.96 67.83 0.80
CA LYS A 752 10.81 68.61 0.34
C LYS A 752 11.18 69.34 -0.95
N ARG A 753 10.57 68.95 -2.07
CA ARG A 753 10.72 69.62 -3.37
C ARG A 753 9.79 70.83 -3.46
N SER A 754 10.24 71.90 -4.12
CA SER A 754 9.37 73.05 -4.43
C SER A 754 8.36 72.68 -5.52
N MET A 755 7.22 73.38 -5.58
CA MET A 755 6.22 73.15 -6.64
C MET A 755 6.79 73.39 -8.06
N GLU A 756 7.82 74.23 -8.20
CA GLU A 756 8.51 74.45 -9.47
C GLU A 756 9.39 73.26 -9.85
N GLN A 757 10.09 72.65 -8.89
CA GLN A 757 10.87 71.44 -9.11
C GLN A 757 9.96 70.26 -9.50
N LEU A 758 8.84 70.09 -8.81
CA LEU A 758 7.86 69.04 -9.13
C LEU A 758 7.24 69.19 -10.53
N ARG A 759 7.06 70.43 -11.01
CA ARG A 759 6.58 70.69 -12.37
C ARG A 759 7.64 70.38 -13.43
N ASN A 760 8.90 70.73 -13.18
CA ASN A 760 10.01 70.44 -14.09
C ASN A 760 10.27 68.93 -14.22
N GLU A 761 10.01 68.16 -13.17
CA GLU A 761 10.16 66.70 -13.14
C GLU A 761 8.92 65.96 -13.68
N GLY A 762 7.82 66.67 -13.99
CA GLY A 762 6.60 66.08 -14.50
C GLY A 762 5.73 65.39 -13.44
N LEU A 763 5.93 65.72 -12.16
CA LEU A 763 5.19 65.17 -11.01
C LEU A 763 4.00 66.04 -10.56
N ALA A 764 3.84 67.23 -11.13
CA ALA A 764 2.75 68.17 -10.85
C ALA A 764 2.18 68.78 -12.13
N GLN A 765 0.91 69.20 -12.11
CA GLN A 765 0.21 69.80 -13.25
C GLN A 765 0.93 71.03 -13.81
N SER A 766 0.87 71.19 -15.14
CA SER A 766 1.48 72.33 -15.83
C SER A 766 0.79 73.66 -15.48
N ARG A 767 -0.52 73.64 -15.15
CA ARG A 767 -1.36 74.80 -14.81
C ARG A 767 -2.27 74.51 -13.58
N PRO A 768 -2.29 75.35 -12.53
CA PRO A 768 -2.98 75.07 -11.26
C PRO A 768 -4.46 75.49 -11.27
N THR A 769 -5.19 75.26 -12.36
CA THR A 769 -6.56 75.80 -12.53
C THR A 769 -7.68 74.88 -12.02
N SER A 770 -7.41 73.60 -11.77
CA SER A 770 -8.41 72.64 -11.29
C SER A 770 -7.81 71.59 -10.35
N LEU A 771 -8.66 70.98 -9.52
CA LEU A 771 -8.29 69.85 -8.68
C LEU A 771 -7.87 68.65 -9.57
N LEU A 772 -6.79 67.96 -9.18
CA LEU A 772 -6.29 66.75 -9.85
C LEU A 772 -7.36 65.64 -9.87
N PHE A 773 -7.39 64.85 -10.95
CA PHE A 773 -8.22 63.64 -11.10
C PHE A 773 -9.75 63.84 -11.30
N VAL A 774 -10.29 65.07 -11.29
CA VAL A 774 -11.75 65.31 -11.36
C VAL A 774 -12.37 64.79 -12.67
N ASP A 775 -11.74 65.08 -13.81
CA ASP A 775 -12.27 64.72 -15.14
C ASP A 775 -11.51 63.56 -15.83
N THR A 776 -10.64 62.87 -15.09
CA THR A 776 -9.71 61.88 -15.66
C THR A 776 -9.90 60.45 -15.16
N VAL A 777 -10.72 60.25 -14.12
CA VAL A 777 -11.04 58.92 -13.59
C VAL A 777 -12.05 58.23 -14.52
N VAL A 778 -11.64 57.11 -15.10
CA VAL A 778 -12.49 56.22 -15.90
C VAL A 778 -12.54 54.87 -15.19
N LEU A 779 -13.71 54.49 -14.71
CA LEU A 779 -13.90 53.20 -14.05
C LEU A 779 -14.22 52.14 -15.10
N PRO A 780 -13.57 50.96 -15.05
CA PRO A 780 -13.94 49.85 -15.91
C PRO A 780 -15.41 49.44 -15.71
N ASP A 781 -16.05 48.94 -16.77
CA ASP A 781 -17.42 48.44 -16.73
C ASP A 781 -17.60 47.38 -15.63
N GLU A 782 -18.77 47.35 -15.01
CA GLU A 782 -19.09 46.35 -13.96
C GLU A 782 -19.00 44.91 -14.45
N GLU A 783 -19.13 44.71 -15.78
CA GLU A 783 -18.94 43.42 -16.44
C GLU A 783 -17.47 42.98 -16.53
N ASN A 784 -16.51 43.88 -16.27
CA ASN A 784 -15.08 43.53 -16.21
C ASN A 784 -14.76 42.80 -14.89
N ALA A 785 -15.28 41.58 -14.77
CA ALA A 785 -15.12 40.71 -13.62
C ALA A 785 -13.65 40.43 -13.30
N THR A 786 -12.78 40.42 -14.31
CA THR A 786 -11.35 40.17 -14.12
C THR A 786 -10.66 41.32 -13.38
N PHE A 787 -10.93 42.57 -13.76
CA PHE A 787 -10.41 43.75 -13.06
C PHE A 787 -10.86 43.78 -11.61
N TYR A 788 -12.16 43.68 -11.35
CA TYR A 788 -12.70 43.73 -10.00
C TYR A 788 -12.27 42.55 -9.13
N LYS A 789 -12.07 41.35 -9.71
CA LYS A 789 -11.48 40.19 -9.00
C LYS A 789 -10.05 40.48 -8.55
N GLN A 790 -9.22 41.14 -9.38
CA GLN A 790 -7.87 41.53 -9.00
C GLN A 790 -7.86 42.65 -7.95
N VAL A 791 -8.77 43.63 -8.05
CA VAL A 791 -8.92 44.68 -7.02
C VAL A 791 -9.34 44.05 -5.67
N ARG A 792 -10.28 43.09 -5.67
CA ARG A 792 -10.65 42.32 -4.47
C ARG A 792 -9.47 41.58 -3.88
N ARG A 793 -8.70 40.89 -4.72
CA ARG A 793 -7.49 40.17 -4.31
C ARG A 793 -6.46 41.11 -3.68
N MET A 794 -6.18 42.24 -4.32
CA MET A 794 -5.23 43.23 -3.80
C MET A 794 -5.69 43.80 -2.47
N HIS A 795 -6.98 44.15 -2.36
CA HIS A 795 -7.58 44.56 -1.10
C HIS A 795 -7.41 43.48 -0.02
N THR A 796 -7.68 42.21 -0.33
CA THR A 796 -7.50 41.08 0.60
C THR A 796 -6.05 40.91 1.06
N ILE A 797 -5.05 41.09 0.18
CA ILE A 797 -3.62 41.03 0.57
C ILE A 797 -3.28 42.19 1.52
N LEU A 798 -3.74 43.39 1.20
CA LEU A 798 -3.52 44.63 1.97
C LEU A 798 -4.21 44.63 3.33
N THR A 799 -5.39 44.02 3.43
CA THR A 799 -6.20 43.93 4.66
C THR A 799 -6.15 42.56 5.33
N SER A 800 -5.20 41.70 4.94
CA SER A 800 -5.13 40.33 5.43
C SER A 800 -5.08 40.27 6.96
N ARG A 801 -5.74 39.24 7.53
CA ARG A 801 -5.86 39.02 8.98
C ARG A 801 -5.44 37.60 9.34
N ASP A 802 -5.03 37.37 10.58
CA ASP A 802 -4.66 36.05 11.11
C ASP A 802 -5.75 34.97 10.92
N SER A 803 -7.01 35.37 10.77
CA SER A 803 -8.12 34.42 10.51
C SER A 803 -7.96 33.64 9.20
N MET A 804 -7.17 34.14 8.23
CA MET A 804 -6.92 33.47 6.95
C MET A 804 -6.02 32.23 7.10
N VAL A 805 -5.34 32.06 8.24
CA VAL A 805 -4.53 30.86 8.56
C VAL A 805 -5.38 29.59 8.61
N ASN A 806 -6.68 29.71 8.86
CA ASN A 806 -7.62 28.61 9.04
C ASN A 806 -8.51 28.37 7.82
N VAL A 807 -8.18 28.89 6.64
CA VAL A 807 -8.94 28.67 5.41
C VAL A 807 -8.45 27.40 4.70
N PRO A 808 -9.36 26.50 4.23
CA PRO A 808 -10.81 26.54 4.36
C PRO A 808 -11.29 26.19 5.78
N LYS A 809 -12.44 26.73 6.21
CA LYS A 809 -12.99 26.47 7.55
C LYS A 809 -13.53 25.04 7.68
N ASN A 810 -14.03 24.48 6.59
CA ASN A 810 -14.61 23.14 6.56
C ASN A 810 -13.54 22.06 6.88
N LEU A 811 -13.84 21.19 7.86
CA LEU A 811 -12.95 20.10 8.26
C LEU A 811 -12.75 19.07 7.15
N GLU A 812 -13.77 18.84 6.31
CA GLU A 812 -13.69 17.89 5.20
C GLU A 812 -12.78 18.40 4.09
N ALA A 813 -12.88 19.69 3.71
CA ALA A 813 -11.95 20.31 2.78
C ALA A 813 -10.51 20.21 3.29
N ARG A 814 -10.27 20.49 4.57
CA ARG A 814 -8.95 20.35 5.19
C ARG A 814 -8.44 18.91 5.14
N ARG A 815 -9.30 17.94 5.43
CA ARG A 815 -8.96 16.51 5.38
C ARG A 815 -8.57 16.09 3.97
N ARG A 816 -9.36 16.46 2.96
CA ARG A 816 -9.09 16.12 1.55
C ARG A 816 -7.84 16.80 1.02
N ILE A 817 -7.62 18.09 1.34
CA ILE A 817 -6.38 18.79 0.99
C ILE A 817 -5.17 18.14 1.67
N ALA A 818 -5.25 17.85 2.96
CA ALA A 818 -4.16 17.18 3.67
C ALA A 818 -3.89 15.78 3.09
N PHE A 819 -4.92 15.02 2.73
CA PHE A 819 -4.77 13.73 2.08
C PHE A 819 -4.09 13.85 0.71
N PHE A 820 -4.57 14.76 -0.14
CA PHE A 820 -3.95 15.06 -1.43
C PHE A 820 -2.48 15.45 -1.27
N SER A 821 -2.18 16.39 -0.37
CA SER A 821 -0.82 16.86 -0.13
C SER A 821 0.09 15.76 0.41
N ASN A 822 -0.38 14.93 1.35
CA ASN A 822 0.41 13.79 1.83
C ASN A 822 0.66 12.79 0.69
N SER A 823 -0.32 12.54 -0.18
CA SER A 823 -0.18 11.64 -1.33
C SER A 823 0.93 12.09 -2.30
N LEU A 824 1.10 13.40 -2.52
CA LEU A 824 2.17 13.94 -3.36
C LEU A 824 3.57 13.61 -2.85
N PHE A 825 3.75 13.33 -1.56
CA PHE A 825 5.05 12.95 -0.99
C PHE A 825 5.19 11.45 -0.70
N MET A 826 4.15 10.66 -0.97
CA MET A 826 4.18 9.21 -0.82
C MET A 826 5.11 8.55 -1.85
N ASN A 827 5.46 7.29 -1.59
CA ASN A 827 6.25 6.49 -2.52
C ASN A 827 5.34 5.95 -3.64
N ILE A 828 5.12 6.74 -4.68
CA ILE A 828 4.30 6.38 -5.86
C ILE A 828 5.24 5.97 -7.02
N PRO A 829 4.96 4.92 -7.80
CA PRO A 829 5.70 4.66 -9.04
C PRO A 829 5.55 5.84 -10.01
N ARG A 830 6.57 6.12 -10.83
CA ARG A 830 6.48 7.18 -11.85
C ARG A 830 5.34 6.89 -12.81
N ALA A 831 4.56 7.92 -13.14
CA ALA A 831 3.50 7.82 -14.13
C ALA A 831 4.09 7.49 -15.53
N THR A 832 3.42 6.62 -16.26
CA THR A 832 3.70 6.42 -17.70
C THR A 832 2.90 7.43 -18.52
N GLN A 833 3.30 7.67 -19.76
CA GLN A 833 2.44 8.37 -20.73
C GLN A 833 1.07 7.67 -20.82
N VAL A 834 0.01 8.45 -21.08
CA VAL A 834 -1.38 7.95 -21.15
C VAL A 834 -1.50 6.81 -22.16
N GLU A 835 -0.86 6.94 -23.32
CA GLU A 835 -0.81 5.90 -24.37
C GLU A 835 -0.19 4.56 -23.89
N LYS A 836 0.70 4.61 -22.90
CA LYS A 836 1.40 3.45 -22.34
C LYS A 836 0.78 2.96 -21.03
N MET A 837 -0.24 3.64 -20.53
CA MET A 837 -0.87 3.32 -19.26
C MET A 837 -1.43 1.90 -19.28
N MET A 838 -1.31 1.19 -18.17
CA MET A 838 -1.95 -0.11 -18.03
C MET A 838 -3.46 0.10 -17.96
N ALA A 839 -4.19 -0.51 -18.88
CA ALA A 839 -5.63 -0.63 -18.76
C ALA A 839 -5.92 -1.39 -17.46
N PHE A 840 -6.70 -0.76 -16.58
CA PHE A 840 -7.17 -1.37 -15.35
C PHE A 840 -8.69 -1.21 -15.32
N SER A 841 -9.38 -2.30 -15.04
CA SER A 841 -10.81 -2.25 -14.75
C SER A 841 -10.97 -2.34 -13.26
N VAL A 842 -11.59 -1.32 -12.66
CA VAL A 842 -11.99 -1.38 -11.26
C VAL A 842 -13.39 -1.96 -11.24
N LEU A 843 -13.51 -3.20 -10.78
CA LEU A 843 -14.77 -3.72 -10.27
C LEU A 843 -14.93 -3.15 -8.87
N THR A 844 -15.58 -2.00 -8.75
CA THR A 844 -15.98 -1.45 -7.46
C THR A 844 -17.08 -2.38 -6.92
N PRO A 845 -16.80 -3.23 -5.92
CA PRO A 845 -17.80 -4.15 -5.41
C PRO A 845 -18.81 -3.29 -4.65
N TYR A 846 -19.96 -2.99 -5.26
CA TYR A 846 -21.09 -2.29 -4.66
C TYR A 846 -21.79 -3.19 -3.62
N TYR A 847 -21.05 -3.66 -2.62
CA TYR A 847 -21.59 -4.59 -1.63
C TYR A 847 -22.14 -3.90 -0.38
N ASN A 848 -21.95 -2.59 -0.17
CA ASN A 848 -22.44 -1.92 1.06
C ASN A 848 -22.46 -0.36 1.08
N GLU A 849 -22.22 0.36 -0.03
CA GLU A 849 -22.46 1.82 -0.02
C GLU A 849 -23.95 2.08 -0.20
N GLU A 850 -24.59 2.74 0.77
CA GLU A 850 -25.98 3.21 0.68
C GLU A 850 -26.06 4.37 -0.33
N VAL A 851 -26.09 4.04 -1.62
CA VAL A 851 -26.26 5.04 -2.70
C VAL A 851 -27.71 5.58 -2.73
N LEU A 852 -28.63 4.85 -2.11
CA LEU A 852 -30.04 5.21 -1.94
C LEU A 852 -30.34 5.37 -0.45
N TYR A 853 -30.33 6.61 0.03
CA TYR A 853 -30.83 6.91 1.35
C TYR A 853 -32.35 6.80 1.39
N ASN A 854 -32.89 6.04 2.35
CA ASN A 854 -34.30 6.16 2.70
C ASN A 854 -34.58 7.56 3.26
N LYS A 855 -35.77 8.11 3.01
CA LYS A 855 -36.29 9.36 3.58
C LYS A 855 -36.00 9.47 5.09
N ASP A 856 -36.16 8.38 5.84
CA ASP A 856 -35.90 8.35 7.28
C ASP A 856 -34.42 8.50 7.66
N GLN A 857 -33.49 8.01 6.83
CA GLN A 857 -32.04 8.17 7.03
C GLN A 857 -31.62 9.62 6.78
N LEU A 858 -32.17 10.27 5.74
CA LEU A 858 -31.98 11.70 5.45
C LEU A 858 -32.44 12.59 6.61
N TYR A 859 -33.54 12.23 7.29
CA TYR A 859 -34.02 12.99 8.46
C TYR A 859 -33.17 12.76 9.72
N LYS A 860 -32.65 11.54 9.94
CA LYS A 860 -31.80 11.22 11.10
C LYS A 860 -30.39 11.82 11.01
N GLU A 861 -29.76 11.83 9.83
CA GLU A 861 -28.38 12.33 9.66
C GLU A 861 -28.28 13.84 9.51
N ARG A 862 -29.38 14.54 9.18
CA ARG A 862 -29.44 16.03 9.19
C ARG A 862 -29.05 16.66 10.53
N MET A 863 -29.12 15.92 11.65
CA MET A 863 -28.65 16.42 12.95
C MET A 863 -27.14 16.26 13.18
N LYS A 864 -26.40 15.54 12.32
CA LYS A 864 -24.97 15.25 12.54
C LYS A 864 -24.02 15.67 11.42
N MET A 865 -24.45 15.86 10.17
CA MET A 865 -23.58 16.41 9.12
C MET A 865 -24.29 17.45 8.24
N GLY A 866 -23.61 18.58 8.02
CA GLY A 866 -24.02 19.59 7.06
C GLY A 866 -23.94 19.03 5.65
N TYR A 867 -25.08 19.10 4.96
CA TYR A 867 -25.30 19.09 3.52
C TYR A 867 -24.21 18.44 2.64
N GLN A 868 -24.37 17.14 2.36
CA GLN A 868 -23.87 16.50 1.14
C GLN A 868 -25.07 16.22 0.24
N TYR A 869 -25.24 17.01 -0.82
CA TYR A 869 -26.09 16.63 -1.95
C TYR A 869 -25.17 16.31 -3.13
N TYR A 870 -25.05 15.02 -3.46
CA TYR A 870 -24.67 14.61 -4.80
C TYR A 870 -25.95 14.62 -5.64
N THR A 871 -26.04 15.56 -6.57
CA THR A 871 -27.11 15.57 -7.59
C THR A 871 -26.50 15.01 -8.88
N ILE A 872 -27.11 13.95 -9.41
CA ILE A 872 -26.77 13.33 -10.70
C ILE A 872 -27.08 14.30 -11.84
#